data_AF-A0AAU5NII2-F1
#
_entry.id   AF-A0AAU5NII2-F1
#
_cell.length_a   1.000
_cell.length_b   1.000
_cell.length_c   1.000
_cell.angle_alpha   90.00
_cell.angle_beta   90.00
_cell.angle_gamma   90.00
#
_symmetry.space_group_name_H-M   'P 1'
#
loop_
_entity.id
_entity.type
_entity.pdbx_description
1 polymer ?
#
loop_
_entity_poly.entity_id
_entity_poly.type
_entity_poly.pdbx_seq_one_letter_code
_entity_poly.pdbx_strand_id
1 'polypeptide(L)'
;MTMPGPDAVALLRAAAESVTGVEEAAPLLRREARLGRTRPAAPRTADAPPAPARPPAVAYGGDLPADPAFPTTLQEALRLAAELTPDQGIVYLTGDDEHVQSYSRLLADAQRLLTGLRSTGIAPGESVLFQFGDNRAFLTAFWACVLGGYLPTPVGAAPGYDRENAGTTRLRNAWQLLDRPLVLTDASLAPAVARLPALWGVDDLRVAVVEELSDGPQSTDWFPATPDSPVVHLLTSGSTGVPKVVRHASRSILARTRAVAAVNGFDADEVGLNWMPLDHVGGIVMWSVRDVVLRCRHVNATIDAFLADPLRWLDWIDRYGVTNTWAPNFAFALVNERAAAMTGRSWDLSTLRHLLNGGEAVVSRTADRFIELLTAHGMPADAMRPSWGMSETSSGVTHSTLRAGDPDAGRLRVDKSSLGGALRWSAGPDAVTFTEVGPPVPGVRLRIVDADDAVLPEDHVGRLQITGPTIMEGYYRNPEANAEAFTADGWFSTGDLAFLHEGRLTITGRDKDLIIVQGANILSYDVESIAEQVEGTEVTFVAACGWSGAGDSTDRLVIFFVPAHGDRTSVHDTIAAIKARVAETLGLQPDLVIPVERDDFPKTGSGKIQRARLLADLDEGKYAAWCDEPDSPWYFERTWIDLPAERGALPPGPWLVSEALRDELAAVPGVPELVVRPAGGARPAGPAGAVVHLAQGPDAEGVTLDVLRLLQDLSAHDPAPPLLVVTSGGLWTAAGDTLDLAAAGLPGLLRTAAAERLLPSVRQLDVADPGDRAAAIVTELACHDGADLVAHRGTRRLAPRLRPMALGEPGREAFVTGGRYLVTGGLGGVAHPVAEYLLAAHGAKLLLVGRGPADRGERAERLDDLGALGDVVYRALDVADPAALRAAVREAEARWGAPLDGVLHLAGADVSGQWARLERHQVARESPQAFRDAYRAKVTGTLALAALLEDRPHTPLVLFSSVNGEFGGSSFAAYSSANSFLHGFADHWGRERGRPVHCLAWSTWSGLGMNRAAPEGAAEARGFRALDPDEGLASLLAVLGQDRATVLIGLDGRNEHIARVLAPDSLHIAEAIVVYTGPASEADVRAAVAPVARELDHPLRCLRVERLPADQDTLLAVAVAALERGGRRFVPPATELERDLAALWSDVLGSDVGRDDRFFDLGGSSLRAAQLVNRINTALTARLSVHQLYEHPTVGSLAAVLSPQTQGERG
;
A
#
# COMPACT_ATOMS: atom_id res chain seq x y z
N MET A 1 30.15 1.31 9.81
CA MET A 1 30.45 0.49 11.01
C MET A 1 31.01 -0.83 10.54
N THR A 2 32.15 -1.21 11.09
CA THR A 2 32.81 -2.52 10.91
C THR A 2 31.86 -3.66 11.24
N MET A 3 31.92 -4.75 10.47
CA MET A 3 31.20 -6.01 10.71
C MET A 3 31.27 -6.42 12.19
N PRO A 4 30.17 -6.80 12.87
CA PRO A 4 30.30 -7.56 14.09
C PRO A 4 30.97 -8.89 13.72
N GLY A 5 32.12 -9.15 14.31
CA GLY A 5 32.93 -10.33 14.03
C GLY A 5 32.24 -11.63 14.49
N PRO A 6 32.87 -12.79 14.21
CA PRO A 6 32.43 -14.11 14.69
C PRO A 6 32.12 -14.19 16.19
N ASP A 7 32.61 -13.24 16.99
CA ASP A 7 32.32 -13.09 18.42
C ASP A 7 30.83 -12.86 18.72
N ALA A 8 30.07 -12.15 17.88
CA ALA A 8 28.64 -11.86 18.12
C ALA A 8 27.76 -13.12 18.05
N VAL A 9 28.01 -13.98 17.04
CA VAL A 9 27.30 -15.25 16.87
C VAL A 9 27.70 -16.23 17.98
N ALA A 10 28.96 -16.23 18.41
CA ALA A 10 29.41 -17.05 19.52
C ALA A 10 28.75 -16.63 20.86
N LEU A 11 28.62 -15.32 21.11
CA LEU A 11 27.98 -14.78 22.31
C LEU A 11 26.47 -15.06 22.33
N LEU A 12 25.77 -14.92 21.19
CA LEU A 12 24.35 -15.28 21.07
C LEU A 12 24.13 -16.78 21.35
N ARG A 13 25.02 -17.64 20.86
CA ARG A 13 24.95 -19.09 21.09
C ARG A 13 25.12 -19.43 22.56
N ALA A 14 26.19 -18.90 23.17
CA ALA A 14 26.49 -19.14 24.58
C ALA A 14 25.38 -18.64 25.52
N ALA A 15 24.77 -17.49 25.20
CA ALA A 15 23.63 -16.96 25.95
C ALA A 15 22.38 -17.85 25.82
N ALA A 16 22.08 -18.37 24.63
CA ALA A 16 20.96 -19.28 24.42
C ALA A 16 21.15 -20.61 25.15
N GLU A 17 22.33 -21.22 25.05
CA GLU A 17 22.67 -22.50 25.68
C GLU A 17 22.77 -22.40 27.22
N SER A 18 22.84 -21.19 27.77
CA SER A 18 22.80 -20.96 29.23
C SER A 18 21.42 -21.15 29.86
N VAL A 19 20.36 -21.23 29.05
CA VAL A 19 18.98 -21.40 29.52
C VAL A 19 18.70 -22.87 29.83
N THR A 20 18.26 -23.13 31.08
CA THR A 20 17.91 -24.48 31.54
C THR A 20 16.84 -25.09 30.64
N GLY A 21 17.15 -26.22 29.99
CA GLY A 21 16.24 -26.91 29.07
C GLY A 21 16.45 -26.58 27.59
N VAL A 22 17.50 -25.83 27.23
CA VAL A 22 18.02 -25.78 25.86
C VAL A 22 19.04 -26.91 25.70
N GLU A 23 18.89 -27.72 24.65
CA GLU A 23 19.79 -28.85 24.34
C GLU A 23 20.91 -28.42 23.37
N GLU A 24 20.56 -27.69 22.31
CA GLU A 24 21.50 -27.03 21.39
C GLU A 24 20.89 -25.71 20.88
N ALA A 25 21.73 -24.74 20.54
CA ALA A 25 21.29 -23.50 19.88
C ALA A 25 22.21 -23.10 18.72
N ALA A 26 21.64 -22.47 17.69
CA ALA A 26 22.33 -22.00 16.50
C ALA A 26 21.85 -20.60 16.12
N PRO A 27 22.67 -19.55 16.36
CA PRO A 27 22.36 -18.20 15.95
C PRO A 27 22.71 -17.94 14.48
N LEU A 28 21.91 -17.11 13.85
CA LEU A 28 22.01 -16.65 12.47
C LEU A 28 21.80 -15.14 12.42
N LEU A 29 22.45 -14.47 11.46
CA LEU A 29 22.25 -13.05 11.19
C LEU A 29 21.66 -12.93 9.78
N ARG A 30 20.38 -12.56 9.66
CA ARG A 30 19.78 -12.25 8.36
C ARG A 30 20.32 -10.90 7.90
N ARG A 31 20.70 -10.81 6.63
CA ARG A 31 21.29 -9.60 6.05
C ARG A 31 20.48 -9.11 4.84
N GLU A 32 20.32 -7.79 4.71
CA GLU A 32 19.55 -7.16 3.64
C GLU A 32 20.32 -6.00 2.98
N ALA A 33 19.85 -5.57 1.81
CA ALA A 33 20.47 -4.52 1.00
C ALA A 33 20.42 -3.12 1.66
N ARG A 34 21.47 -2.30 1.47
CA ARG A 34 21.52 -0.88 1.87
C ARG A 34 21.13 0.03 0.69
N LEU A 35 20.04 0.80 0.79
CA LEU A 35 19.41 1.51 -0.34
C LEU A 35 19.45 3.05 -0.18
N GLY A 36 19.42 3.82 -1.29
CA GLY A 36 19.48 5.30 -1.33
C GLY A 36 18.47 5.93 -2.31
N ARG A 37 17.99 7.15 -2.00
CA ARG A 37 16.82 7.86 -2.59
C ARG A 37 17.08 8.57 -3.94
N THR A 38 16.10 8.62 -4.86
CA THR A 38 15.99 9.57 -6.00
C THR A 38 14.68 9.41 -6.84
N ARG A 39 14.14 10.49 -7.47
CA ARG A 39 12.74 10.64 -7.94
C ARG A 39 12.61 11.37 -9.31
N PRO A 40 11.71 10.96 -10.25
CA PRO A 40 11.30 11.78 -11.42
C PRO A 40 9.77 12.04 -11.55
N ALA A 41 9.37 13.03 -12.39
CA ALA A 41 8.02 13.65 -12.51
C ALA A 41 7.12 13.15 -13.67
N ALA A 42 5.79 13.39 -13.62
CA ALA A 42 4.78 12.93 -14.61
C ALA A 42 3.83 14.03 -15.17
N PRO A 43 3.17 13.82 -16.36
CA PRO A 43 2.14 14.70 -16.95
C PRO A 43 0.70 14.11 -17.02
N ARG A 44 -0.29 14.98 -17.32
CA ARG A 44 -1.79 14.80 -17.27
C ARG A 44 -2.43 14.29 -18.58
N THR A 45 -3.62 13.68 -18.52
CA THR A 45 -4.49 13.29 -19.68
C THR A 45 -5.99 13.63 -19.50
N ALA A 46 -6.76 13.63 -20.60
CA ALA A 46 -8.13 14.16 -20.78
C ALA A 46 -9.15 13.15 -21.41
N ASP A 47 -10.44 13.52 -21.36
CA ASP A 47 -11.70 12.72 -21.36
C ASP A 47 -12.23 12.03 -22.65
N ALA A 48 -13.19 11.12 -22.45
CA ALA A 48 -13.96 10.33 -23.43
C ALA A 48 -15.50 10.65 -23.42
N PRO A 49 -16.31 10.27 -24.45
CA PRO A 49 -17.64 10.85 -24.74
C PRO A 49 -18.87 10.09 -24.15
N PRO A 50 -20.09 10.70 -24.16
CA PRO A 50 -21.17 10.33 -23.23
C PRO A 50 -22.23 9.33 -23.77
N ALA A 51 -22.88 8.65 -22.80
CA ALA A 51 -24.07 7.78 -22.95
C ALA A 51 -25.38 8.55 -22.58
N PRO A 52 -26.60 7.98 -22.73
CA PRO A 52 -27.84 8.74 -22.86
C PRO A 52 -28.34 9.44 -21.58
N ALA A 53 -29.14 10.49 -21.77
CA ALA A 53 -29.47 11.52 -20.76
C ALA A 53 -30.31 11.01 -19.57
N ARG A 54 -29.69 11.03 -18.40
CA ARG A 54 -30.33 10.94 -17.07
C ARG A 54 -30.93 12.30 -16.66
N PRO A 55 -31.91 12.37 -15.75
CA PRO A 55 -32.44 13.64 -15.25
C PRO A 55 -31.35 14.46 -14.55
N PRO A 56 -31.47 15.80 -14.50
CA PRO A 56 -30.51 16.63 -13.78
C PRO A 56 -30.53 16.32 -12.28
N ALA A 57 -29.35 16.26 -11.66
CA ALA A 57 -29.18 16.01 -10.23
C ALA A 57 -29.55 17.26 -9.41
N VAL A 58 -30.86 17.52 -9.30
CA VAL A 58 -31.44 18.58 -8.47
C VAL A 58 -32.58 18.00 -7.65
N ALA A 59 -32.54 18.21 -6.32
CA ALA A 59 -33.58 17.77 -5.40
C ALA A 59 -34.15 18.95 -4.61
N TYR A 60 -35.46 18.96 -4.40
CA TYR A 60 -36.16 19.94 -3.56
C TYR A 60 -37.05 19.24 -2.54
N GLY A 61 -36.89 19.56 -1.26
CA GLY A 61 -37.67 18.98 -0.16
C GLY A 61 -39.12 19.45 -0.06
N GLY A 62 -39.60 20.25 -1.03
CA GLY A 62 -40.89 20.91 -0.98
C GLY A 62 -40.88 22.19 -0.13
N ASP A 63 -42.00 22.91 -0.11
CA ASP A 63 -42.11 24.15 0.66
C ASP A 63 -42.15 23.86 2.17
N LEU A 64 -41.45 24.68 2.95
CA LEU A 64 -41.46 24.58 4.41
C LEU A 64 -42.88 24.87 4.93
N PRO A 65 -43.54 23.95 5.66
CA PRO A 65 -44.91 24.14 6.11
C PRO A 65 -45.06 25.40 6.97
N ALA A 66 -46.13 26.16 6.72
CA ALA A 66 -46.48 27.29 7.56
C ALA A 66 -47.11 26.77 8.87
N ASP A 67 -46.60 27.26 9.99
CA ASP A 67 -47.18 27.00 11.31
C ASP A 67 -47.16 28.32 12.11
N PRO A 68 -48.31 29.01 12.23
CA PRO A 68 -48.41 30.27 12.98
C PRO A 68 -48.16 30.11 14.48
N ALA A 69 -48.24 28.89 15.03
CA ALA A 69 -47.95 28.62 16.44
C ALA A 69 -46.46 28.35 16.69
N PHE A 70 -45.66 28.20 15.63
CA PHE A 70 -44.22 28.00 15.72
C PHE A 70 -43.52 29.33 16.02
N PRO A 71 -42.56 29.38 16.97
CA PRO A 71 -41.89 30.63 17.32
C PRO A 71 -41.13 31.23 16.14
N THR A 72 -41.05 32.56 16.10
CA THR A 72 -40.34 33.34 15.08
C THR A 72 -38.94 33.77 15.53
N THR A 73 -38.69 33.74 16.84
CA THR A 73 -37.38 34.02 17.46
C THR A 73 -37.06 32.99 18.54
N LEU A 74 -35.77 32.81 18.85
CA LEU A 74 -35.38 31.92 19.96
C LEU A 74 -35.85 32.44 21.32
N GLN A 75 -35.92 33.77 21.51
CA GLN A 75 -36.49 34.38 22.72
C GLN A 75 -37.96 33.96 22.92
N GLU A 76 -38.74 34.01 21.84
CA GLU A 76 -40.12 33.54 21.85
C GLU A 76 -40.21 32.03 22.14
N ALA A 77 -39.31 31.22 21.57
CA ALA A 77 -39.27 29.78 21.82
C ALA A 77 -39.08 29.45 23.32
N LEU A 78 -38.08 30.06 23.97
CA LEU A 78 -37.84 29.84 25.41
C LEU A 78 -39.02 30.32 26.27
N ARG A 79 -39.59 31.48 25.95
CA ARG A 79 -40.77 32.00 26.63
C ARG A 79 -41.96 31.04 26.51
N LEU A 80 -42.25 30.55 25.31
CA LEU A 80 -43.34 29.60 25.08
C LEU A 80 -43.10 28.26 25.80
N ALA A 81 -41.87 27.77 25.87
CA ALA A 81 -41.54 26.57 26.65
C ALA A 81 -41.80 26.79 28.15
N ALA A 82 -41.36 27.93 28.69
CA ALA A 82 -41.58 28.27 30.10
C ALA A 82 -43.07 28.48 30.45
N GLU A 83 -43.88 28.99 29.52
CA GLU A 83 -45.31 29.27 29.76
C GLU A 83 -46.21 28.04 29.52
N LEU A 84 -45.94 27.25 28.47
CA LEU A 84 -46.84 26.18 28.03
C LEU A 84 -46.47 24.82 28.62
N THR A 85 -45.20 24.60 28.97
CA THR A 85 -44.73 23.36 29.60
C THR A 85 -43.78 23.67 30.78
N PRO A 86 -44.24 24.41 31.81
CA PRO A 86 -43.39 24.97 32.87
C PRO A 86 -42.62 23.93 33.68
N ASP A 87 -43.12 22.69 33.73
CA ASP A 87 -42.54 21.56 34.47
C ASP A 87 -41.66 20.64 33.60
N GLN A 88 -41.77 20.73 32.26
CA GLN A 88 -40.83 20.06 31.35
C GLN A 88 -39.48 20.78 31.39
N GLY A 89 -38.42 20.09 30.99
CA GLY A 89 -37.11 20.72 30.91
C GLY A 89 -35.98 19.74 30.69
N ILE A 90 -34.83 20.11 31.25
CA ILE A 90 -33.54 19.48 30.99
C ILE A 90 -33.11 18.69 32.23
N VAL A 91 -32.73 17.44 32.00
CA VAL A 91 -32.14 16.53 32.98
C VAL A 91 -30.65 16.44 32.68
N TYR A 92 -29.80 17.02 33.53
CA TYR A 92 -28.35 16.97 33.41
C TYR A 92 -27.79 15.79 34.21
N LEU A 93 -26.96 14.98 33.55
CA LEU A 93 -26.33 13.79 34.13
C LEU A 93 -24.84 14.05 34.34
N THR A 94 -24.39 14.06 35.60
CA THR A 94 -22.99 14.29 35.98
C THR A 94 -22.52 13.13 36.85
N GLY A 95 -21.75 12.21 36.27
CA GLY A 95 -21.37 10.97 36.96
C GLY A 95 -22.62 10.11 37.23
N ASP A 96 -22.95 9.91 38.51
CA ASP A 96 -24.16 9.21 38.94
C ASP A 96 -25.25 10.17 39.48
N ASP A 97 -24.96 11.48 39.53
CA ASP A 97 -25.88 12.53 39.99
C ASP A 97 -26.79 13.02 38.85
N GLU A 98 -28.02 13.39 39.21
CA GLU A 98 -29.05 13.92 38.31
C GLU A 98 -29.52 15.30 38.78
N HIS A 99 -29.49 16.29 37.88
CA HIS A 99 -30.00 17.64 38.13
C HIS A 99 -31.08 18.01 37.12
N VAL A 100 -32.26 18.41 37.62
CA VAL A 100 -33.38 18.83 36.77
C VAL A 100 -33.51 20.34 36.76
N GLN A 101 -33.59 20.93 35.56
CA GLN A 101 -33.90 22.34 35.34
C GLN A 101 -35.11 22.43 34.41
N SER A 102 -36.27 22.79 34.97
CA SER A 102 -37.47 23.02 34.18
C SER A 102 -37.30 24.25 33.26
N TYR A 103 -38.09 24.37 32.20
CA TYR A 103 -38.02 25.50 31.28
C TYR A 103 -38.37 26.83 31.96
N SER A 104 -39.30 26.81 32.92
CA SER A 104 -39.60 27.96 33.77
C SER A 104 -38.40 28.38 34.62
N ARG A 105 -37.64 27.41 35.18
CA ARG A 105 -36.40 27.64 35.91
C ARG A 105 -35.28 28.14 34.98
N LEU A 106 -35.14 27.55 33.79
CA LEU A 106 -34.15 27.95 32.80
C LEU A 106 -34.33 29.41 32.38
N LEU A 107 -35.57 29.82 32.07
CA LEU A 107 -35.88 31.21 31.76
C LEU A 107 -35.53 32.13 32.95
N ALA A 108 -35.95 31.76 34.15
CA ALA A 108 -35.68 32.52 35.37
C ALA A 108 -34.16 32.66 35.64
N ASP A 109 -33.39 31.60 35.50
CA ASP A 109 -31.94 31.58 35.72
C ASP A 109 -31.24 32.42 34.61
N ALA A 110 -31.64 32.28 33.34
CA ALA A 110 -31.12 33.07 32.23
C ALA A 110 -31.41 34.58 32.38
N GLN A 111 -32.58 34.96 32.90
CA GLN A 111 -32.93 36.35 33.18
C GLN A 111 -32.10 36.97 34.32
N ARG A 112 -31.70 36.18 35.32
CA ARG A 112 -30.78 36.64 36.39
C ARG A 112 -29.38 36.83 35.84
N LEU A 113 -28.89 35.84 35.09
CA LEU A 113 -27.58 35.90 34.46
C LEU A 113 -27.49 37.05 33.45
N LEU A 114 -28.57 37.38 32.73
CA LEU A 114 -28.63 38.57 31.86
C LEU A 114 -28.35 39.86 32.64
N THR A 115 -28.89 40.02 33.85
CA THR A 115 -28.61 41.17 34.72
C THR A 115 -27.14 41.24 35.08
N GLY A 116 -26.53 40.11 35.45
CA GLY A 116 -25.10 40.04 35.74
C GLY A 116 -24.23 40.32 34.52
N LEU A 117 -24.54 39.74 33.36
CA LEU A 117 -23.81 39.99 32.11
C LEU A 117 -23.81 41.48 31.74
N ARG A 118 -24.95 42.18 31.88
CA ARG A 118 -25.01 43.64 31.65
C ARG A 118 -24.04 44.43 32.54
N SER A 119 -23.82 43.98 33.78
CA SER A 119 -22.88 44.64 34.70
C SER A 119 -21.41 44.52 34.26
N THR A 120 -21.09 43.58 33.38
CA THR A 120 -19.73 43.43 32.81
C THR A 120 -19.41 44.46 31.71
N GLY A 121 -20.41 45.22 31.26
CA GLY A 121 -20.27 46.23 30.21
C GLY A 121 -20.35 45.70 28.78
N ILE A 122 -20.75 44.43 28.59
CA ILE A 122 -20.97 43.86 27.26
C ILE A 122 -22.16 44.51 26.54
N ALA A 123 -22.03 44.74 25.23
CA ALA A 123 -23.07 45.31 24.39
C ALA A 123 -23.77 44.27 23.48
N PRO A 124 -25.05 44.47 23.10
CA PRO A 124 -25.71 43.62 22.10
C PRO A 124 -24.90 43.54 20.79
N GLY A 125 -24.80 42.34 20.23
CA GLY A 125 -24.00 42.03 19.05
C GLY A 125 -22.54 41.64 19.34
N GLU A 126 -22.03 41.85 20.55
CA GLU A 126 -20.70 41.37 20.93
C GLU A 126 -20.67 39.85 21.14
N SER A 127 -19.53 39.24 20.81
CA SER A 127 -19.30 37.82 21.04
C SER A 127 -18.99 37.54 22.51
N VAL A 128 -19.44 36.39 23.01
CA VAL A 128 -19.10 35.86 24.34
C VAL A 128 -18.47 34.49 24.14
N LEU A 129 -17.20 34.35 24.49
CA LEU A 129 -16.47 33.11 24.31
C LEU A 129 -16.78 32.17 25.48
N PHE A 130 -17.29 30.98 25.17
CA PHE A 130 -17.77 30.04 26.19
C PHE A 130 -16.68 29.02 26.53
N GLN A 131 -16.41 28.84 27.82
CA GLN A 131 -15.53 27.80 28.37
C GLN A 131 -16.19 27.18 29.58
N PHE A 132 -16.87 26.04 29.40
CA PHE A 132 -17.67 25.42 30.45
C PHE A 132 -17.29 23.95 30.67
N GLY A 133 -17.27 23.55 31.94
CA GLY A 133 -17.26 22.16 32.41
C GLY A 133 -18.65 21.69 32.84
N ASP A 134 -19.57 22.61 33.17
CA ASP A 134 -20.95 22.30 33.51
C ASP A 134 -21.94 22.65 32.37
N ASN A 135 -22.64 21.64 31.86
CA ASN A 135 -23.64 21.80 30.80
C ASN A 135 -24.85 22.64 31.23
N ARG A 136 -25.19 22.66 32.54
CA ARG A 136 -26.29 23.49 33.04
C ARG A 136 -25.91 24.98 33.02
N ALA A 137 -24.72 25.32 33.51
CA ALA A 137 -24.18 26.67 33.40
C ALA A 137 -24.07 27.11 31.93
N PHE A 138 -23.59 26.23 31.04
CA PHE A 138 -23.50 26.49 29.60
C PHE A 138 -24.87 26.87 29.00
N LEU A 139 -25.91 26.04 29.19
CA LEU A 139 -27.21 26.30 28.57
C LEU A 139 -27.90 27.52 29.18
N THR A 140 -27.75 27.75 30.48
CA THR A 140 -28.23 28.98 31.14
C THR A 140 -27.55 30.22 30.55
N ALA A 141 -26.23 30.17 30.33
CA ALA A 141 -25.46 31.23 29.67
C ALA A 141 -25.86 31.45 28.22
N PHE A 142 -26.07 30.38 27.45
CA PHE A 142 -26.54 30.46 26.07
C PHE A 142 -27.85 31.25 25.98
N TRP A 143 -28.84 30.88 26.80
CA TRP A 143 -30.14 31.55 26.81
C TRP A 143 -30.06 32.98 27.35
N ALA A 144 -29.22 33.26 28.35
CA ALA A 144 -28.98 34.64 28.80
C ALA A 144 -28.40 35.52 27.68
N CYS A 145 -27.50 34.97 26.85
CA CYS A 145 -26.98 35.68 25.68
C CYS A 145 -28.07 35.92 24.62
N VAL A 146 -28.93 34.93 24.34
CA VAL A 146 -30.07 35.08 23.42
C VAL A 146 -31.04 36.17 23.91
N LEU A 147 -31.35 36.23 25.21
CA LEU A 147 -32.19 37.29 25.79
C LEU A 147 -31.52 38.67 25.72
N GLY A 148 -30.20 38.73 25.88
CA GLY A 148 -29.40 39.97 25.83
C GLY A 148 -29.04 40.45 24.42
N GLY A 149 -29.25 39.63 23.39
CA GLY A 149 -28.77 39.91 22.04
C GLY A 149 -27.24 39.80 21.89
N TYR A 150 -26.58 39.04 22.75
CA TYR A 150 -25.15 38.73 22.66
C TYR A 150 -24.92 37.48 21.80
N LEU A 151 -23.71 37.30 21.27
CA LEU A 151 -23.38 36.18 20.39
C LEU A 151 -22.56 35.12 21.14
N PRO A 152 -23.22 34.11 21.76
CA PRO A 152 -22.51 33.02 22.40
C PRO A 152 -21.66 32.32 21.35
N THR A 153 -20.39 32.11 21.68
CA THR A 153 -19.40 31.47 20.81
C THR A 153 -18.77 30.29 21.55
N PRO A 154 -19.41 29.12 21.49
CA PRO A 154 -18.88 27.89 22.07
C PRO A 154 -17.53 27.50 21.49
N VAL A 155 -16.57 27.23 22.38
CA VAL A 155 -15.31 26.57 22.06
C VAL A 155 -15.16 25.41 23.02
N GLY A 156 -14.87 24.21 22.53
CA GLY A 156 -14.63 23.06 23.40
C GLY A 156 -13.54 23.37 24.44
N ALA A 157 -13.77 22.96 25.69
CA ALA A 157 -12.83 23.17 26.78
C ALA A 157 -11.48 22.49 26.48
N ALA A 158 -10.38 23.14 26.85
CA ALA A 158 -9.05 22.53 26.71
C ALA A 158 -8.84 21.43 27.77
N PRO A 159 -8.08 20.36 27.47
CA PRO A 159 -7.77 19.30 28.44
C PRO A 159 -6.92 19.81 29.62
N GLY A 160 -6.24 20.95 29.45
CA GLY A 160 -5.48 21.65 30.49
C GLY A 160 -5.21 23.11 30.12
N TYR A 161 -4.95 23.95 31.13
CA TYR A 161 -4.72 25.40 31.01
C TYR A 161 -3.41 25.85 31.68
N ASP A 162 -2.59 24.91 32.10
CA ASP A 162 -1.28 25.10 32.73
C ASP A 162 -0.15 25.31 31.71
N ARG A 163 -0.31 24.77 30.50
CA ARG A 163 0.63 24.88 29.38
C ARG A 163 -0.10 25.02 28.05
N GLU A 164 0.58 25.57 27.05
CA GLU A 164 0.03 25.74 25.71
C GLU A 164 -0.20 24.37 25.05
N ASN A 165 -1.38 24.21 24.45
CA ASN A 165 -1.84 23.01 23.77
C ASN A 165 -2.88 23.39 22.71
N ALA A 166 -3.23 22.44 21.82
CA ALA A 166 -4.16 22.68 20.72
C ALA A 166 -5.51 23.29 21.15
N GLY A 167 -6.05 22.91 22.31
CA GLY A 167 -7.27 23.49 22.87
C GLY A 167 -7.10 24.97 23.24
N THR A 168 -6.07 25.28 24.04
CA THR A 168 -5.76 26.66 24.45
C THR A 168 -5.35 27.56 23.27
N THR A 169 -4.68 27.01 22.25
CA THR A 169 -4.34 27.74 21.01
C THR A 169 -5.58 28.06 20.20
N ARG A 170 -6.51 27.10 20.03
CA ARG A 170 -7.80 27.35 19.37
C ARG A 170 -8.60 28.44 20.09
N LEU A 171 -8.62 28.38 21.43
CA LEU A 171 -9.29 29.37 22.25
C LEU A 171 -8.66 30.77 22.07
N ARG A 172 -7.33 30.88 22.11
CA ARG A 172 -6.61 32.15 21.86
C ARG A 172 -6.91 32.71 20.47
N ASN A 173 -6.87 31.86 19.44
CA ASN A 173 -7.13 32.26 18.06
C ASN A 173 -8.57 32.76 17.90
N ALA A 174 -9.56 32.06 18.47
CA ALA A 174 -10.94 32.50 18.48
C ALA A 174 -11.11 33.83 19.24
N TRP A 175 -10.46 33.98 20.41
CA TRP A 175 -10.47 35.22 21.19
C TRP A 175 -9.90 36.40 20.39
N GLN A 176 -8.78 36.22 19.68
CA GLN A 176 -8.21 37.25 18.81
C GLN A 176 -9.10 37.58 17.62
N LEU A 177 -9.62 36.55 16.93
CA LEU A 177 -10.48 36.68 15.75
C LEU A 177 -11.78 37.44 16.06
N LEU A 178 -12.31 37.24 17.25
CA LEU A 178 -13.57 37.83 17.72
C LEU A 178 -13.38 39.16 18.45
N ASP A 179 -12.22 39.80 18.28
CA ASP A 179 -11.94 41.14 18.83
C ASP A 179 -11.90 41.17 20.37
N ARG A 180 -11.21 40.18 20.95
CA ARG A 180 -10.96 40.05 22.40
C ARG A 180 -12.25 40.05 23.25
N PRO A 181 -13.20 39.13 22.98
CA PRO A 181 -14.48 39.07 23.67
C PRO A 181 -14.31 38.72 25.16
N LEU A 182 -15.39 38.93 25.93
CA LEU A 182 -15.53 38.38 27.27
C LEU A 182 -15.46 36.84 27.20
N VAL A 183 -14.64 36.22 28.05
CA VAL A 183 -14.68 34.78 28.29
C VAL A 183 -15.63 34.50 29.46
N LEU A 184 -16.67 33.72 29.21
CA LEU A 184 -17.63 33.30 30.21
C LEU A 184 -17.38 31.83 30.56
N THR A 185 -17.31 31.54 31.86
CA THR A 185 -17.02 30.21 32.40
C THR A 185 -17.91 29.89 33.60
N ASP A 186 -17.81 28.68 34.13
CA ASP A 186 -18.45 28.24 35.38
C ASP A 186 -17.42 28.05 36.50
N ALA A 187 -17.92 27.88 37.72
CA ALA A 187 -17.09 27.73 38.92
C ALA A 187 -16.09 26.57 38.84
N SER A 188 -16.37 25.49 38.10
CA SER A 188 -15.49 24.33 38.00
C SER A 188 -14.23 24.62 37.16
N LEU A 189 -14.37 25.40 36.08
CA LEU A 189 -13.26 25.76 35.20
C LEU A 189 -12.62 27.11 35.53
N ALA A 190 -13.28 27.97 36.30
CA ALA A 190 -12.78 29.30 36.65
C ALA A 190 -11.31 29.31 37.15
N PRO A 191 -10.85 28.42 38.06
CA PRO A 191 -9.45 28.40 38.50
C PRO A 191 -8.43 28.06 37.39
N ALA A 192 -8.85 27.30 36.38
CA ALA A 192 -8.02 26.93 35.24
C ALA A 192 -7.99 28.05 34.20
N VAL A 193 -9.15 28.61 33.86
CA VAL A 193 -9.30 29.74 32.93
C VAL A 193 -8.58 31.00 33.43
N ALA A 194 -8.52 31.21 34.75
CA ALA A 194 -7.78 32.32 35.37
C ALA A 194 -6.26 32.31 35.09
N ARG A 195 -5.71 31.20 34.57
CA ARG A 195 -4.29 31.08 34.19
C ARG A 195 -4.00 31.55 32.77
N LEU A 196 -5.03 31.70 31.93
CA LEU A 196 -4.90 32.12 30.54
C LEU A 196 -4.17 33.45 30.33
N PRO A 197 -4.37 34.52 31.16
CA PRO A 197 -3.63 35.77 31.00
C PRO A 197 -2.11 35.57 31.05
N ALA A 198 -1.64 34.82 32.06
CA ALA A 198 -0.23 34.48 32.21
C ALA A 198 0.26 33.56 31.07
N LEU A 199 -0.54 32.58 30.67
CA LEU A 199 -0.19 31.64 29.60
C LEU A 199 -0.07 32.32 28.23
N TRP A 200 -0.94 33.28 27.94
CA TRP A 200 -0.95 34.00 26.66
C TRP A 200 -0.11 35.27 26.67
N GLY A 201 0.40 35.69 27.83
CA GLY A 201 1.13 36.94 27.98
C GLY A 201 0.26 38.17 27.68
N VAL A 202 -1.01 38.15 28.13
CA VAL A 202 -1.97 39.24 27.94
C VAL A 202 -2.52 39.73 29.27
N ASP A 203 -2.69 41.04 29.42
CA ASP A 203 -3.20 41.66 30.65
C ASP A 203 -4.68 42.07 30.55
N ASP A 204 -5.27 42.03 29.34
CA ASP A 204 -6.61 42.56 29.03
C ASP A 204 -7.68 41.48 28.84
N LEU A 205 -7.40 40.22 29.21
CA LEU A 205 -8.38 39.14 29.15
C LEU A 205 -9.48 39.35 30.20
N ARG A 206 -10.71 39.60 29.73
CA ARG A 206 -11.90 39.67 30.60
C ARG A 206 -12.49 38.28 30.79
N VAL A 207 -12.58 37.84 32.04
CA VAL A 207 -13.21 36.57 32.43
C VAL A 207 -14.35 36.84 33.40
N ALA A 208 -15.50 36.18 33.22
CA ALA A 208 -16.60 36.20 34.16
C ALA A 208 -17.10 34.78 34.47
N VAL A 209 -17.60 34.57 35.69
CA VAL A 209 -18.08 33.28 36.18
C VAL A 209 -19.60 33.34 36.33
N VAL A 210 -20.33 32.36 35.79
CA VAL A 210 -21.80 32.35 35.76
C VAL A 210 -22.42 32.46 37.15
N GLU A 211 -21.90 31.74 38.13
CA GLU A 211 -22.41 31.71 39.50
C GLU A 211 -22.29 33.07 40.18
N GLU A 212 -21.19 33.81 39.93
CA GLU A 212 -20.96 35.15 40.48
C GLU A 212 -21.89 36.21 39.87
N LEU A 213 -22.38 35.97 38.65
CA LEU A 213 -23.26 36.86 37.92
C LEU A 213 -24.75 36.58 38.15
N SER A 214 -25.11 35.50 38.85
CA SER A 214 -26.49 35.00 38.93
C SER A 214 -27.28 35.46 40.16
N ASP A 215 -26.67 36.23 41.07
CA ASP A 215 -27.30 36.70 42.32
C ASP A 215 -28.27 37.88 42.15
N GLY A 216 -28.30 38.50 40.97
CA GLY A 216 -29.13 39.66 40.67
C GLY A 216 -30.64 39.36 40.51
N PRO A 217 -31.48 40.41 40.41
CA PRO A 217 -32.88 40.25 40.02
C PRO A 217 -33.02 39.75 38.57
N GLN A 218 -34.16 39.11 38.26
CA GLN A 218 -34.51 38.74 36.89
C GLN A 218 -34.74 39.99 36.03
N SER A 219 -34.14 40.05 34.85
CA SER A 219 -34.45 41.07 33.84
C SER A 219 -35.45 40.58 32.81
N THR A 220 -36.60 41.25 32.72
CA THR A 220 -37.61 41.04 31.65
C THR A 220 -37.45 42.02 30.48
N ASP A 221 -36.57 43.01 30.62
CA ASP A 221 -36.21 43.93 29.55
C ASP A 221 -35.20 43.24 28.62
N TRP A 222 -35.68 42.58 27.57
CA TRP A 222 -34.88 41.80 26.63
C TRP A 222 -34.48 42.63 25.40
N PHE A 223 -33.43 42.19 24.71
CA PHE A 223 -33.10 42.74 23.41
C PHE A 223 -34.26 42.50 22.42
N PRO A 224 -34.72 43.50 21.64
CA PRO A 224 -35.84 43.35 20.72
C PRO A 224 -35.43 42.57 19.46
N ALA A 225 -35.34 41.24 19.57
CA ALA A 225 -34.90 40.38 18.48
C ALA A 225 -35.94 40.30 17.34
N THR A 226 -35.43 40.15 16.12
CA THR A 226 -36.20 39.82 14.90
C THR A 226 -35.77 38.42 14.42
N PRO A 227 -36.49 37.79 13.48
CA PRO A 227 -36.04 36.52 12.89
C PRO A 227 -34.64 36.60 12.28
N ASP A 228 -34.22 37.78 11.84
CA ASP A 228 -32.92 38.03 11.23
C ASP A 228 -31.82 38.42 12.23
N SER A 229 -32.16 38.55 13.52
CA SER A 229 -31.15 38.83 14.55
C SER A 229 -30.21 37.63 14.70
N PRO A 230 -28.87 37.84 14.64
CA PRO A 230 -27.89 36.79 14.92
C PRO A 230 -28.01 36.28 16.36
N VAL A 231 -27.80 34.98 16.56
CA VAL A 231 -28.03 34.32 17.86
C VAL A 231 -26.89 33.42 18.33
N VAL A 232 -26.00 32.99 17.44
CA VAL A 232 -24.87 32.13 17.82
C VAL A 232 -23.75 32.22 16.78
N HIS A 233 -22.52 32.13 17.27
CA HIS A 233 -21.33 31.87 16.47
C HIS A 233 -20.86 30.44 16.71
N LEU A 234 -20.68 29.67 15.64
CA LEU A 234 -20.14 28.31 15.70
C LEU A 234 -18.80 28.29 14.97
N LEU A 235 -17.78 27.72 15.59
CA LEU A 235 -16.45 27.62 14.98
C LEU A 235 -16.38 26.36 14.11
N THR A 236 -15.84 26.49 12.89
CA THR A 236 -15.51 25.33 12.07
C THR A 236 -14.19 24.71 12.54
N SER A 237 -14.08 23.39 12.41
CA SER A 237 -12.89 22.60 12.77
C SER A 237 -11.74 22.72 11.76
N GLY A 238 -11.59 23.87 11.09
CA GLY A 238 -10.79 24.09 9.88
C GLY A 238 -9.43 23.38 9.83
N SER A 239 -9.18 22.69 8.71
CA SER A 239 -7.96 21.91 8.40
C SER A 239 -6.69 22.75 8.19
N THR A 240 -6.80 24.09 8.14
CA THR A 240 -5.71 25.02 7.76
C THR A 240 -5.22 25.93 8.90
N GLY A 241 -5.62 25.66 10.16
CA GLY A 241 -5.02 26.26 11.36
C GLY A 241 -5.73 27.47 11.99
N VAL A 242 -6.61 28.19 11.26
CA VAL A 242 -7.46 29.27 11.82
C VAL A 242 -8.94 28.95 11.59
N PRO A 243 -9.78 28.85 12.65
CA PRO A 243 -11.19 28.47 12.51
C PRO A 243 -12.01 29.57 11.84
N LYS A 244 -12.97 29.18 10.98
CA LYS A 244 -13.98 30.11 10.44
C LYS A 244 -15.14 30.22 11.44
N VAL A 245 -15.76 31.39 11.53
CA VAL A 245 -16.89 31.65 12.43
C VAL A 245 -18.18 31.65 11.63
N VAL A 246 -18.99 30.59 11.78
CA VAL A 246 -20.33 30.44 11.18
C VAL A 246 -21.33 31.25 12.00
N ARG A 247 -22.04 32.19 11.35
CA ARG A 247 -23.05 33.02 12.02
C ARG A 247 -24.47 32.58 11.65
N HIS A 248 -25.26 32.24 12.67
CA HIS A 248 -26.68 31.93 12.52
C HIS A 248 -27.58 33.02 13.12
N ALA A 249 -28.76 33.15 12.52
CA ALA A 249 -29.86 33.94 13.02
C ALA A 249 -31.00 33.03 13.52
N SER A 250 -31.97 33.60 14.23
CA SER A 250 -33.16 32.85 14.67
C SER A 250 -33.83 32.13 13.51
N ARG A 251 -33.96 32.79 12.34
CA ARG A 251 -34.62 32.22 11.15
C ARG A 251 -34.00 30.90 10.70
N SER A 252 -32.68 30.75 10.70
CA SER A 252 -32.03 29.58 10.13
C SER A 252 -32.17 28.35 11.02
N ILE A 253 -32.02 28.56 12.33
CA ILE A 253 -32.20 27.53 13.35
C ILE A 253 -33.66 27.08 13.42
N LEU A 254 -34.60 28.02 13.46
CA LEU A 254 -36.04 27.72 13.54
C LEU A 254 -36.56 27.06 12.27
N ALA A 255 -36.10 27.51 11.09
CA ALA A 255 -36.46 26.86 9.83
C ALA A 255 -35.99 25.41 9.80
N ARG A 256 -34.76 25.13 10.26
CA ARG A 256 -34.24 23.77 10.36
C ARG A 256 -35.07 22.93 11.33
N THR A 257 -35.33 23.43 12.53
CA THR A 257 -36.10 22.69 13.54
C THR A 257 -37.50 22.36 13.04
N ARG A 258 -38.19 23.31 12.41
CA ARG A 258 -39.52 23.08 11.82
C ARG A 258 -39.49 22.06 10.69
N ALA A 259 -38.53 22.17 9.78
CA ALA A 259 -38.39 21.23 8.65
C ALA A 259 -38.17 19.79 9.14
N VAL A 260 -37.28 19.63 10.11
CA VAL A 260 -36.92 18.31 10.66
C VAL A 260 -38.02 17.72 11.53
N ALA A 261 -38.73 18.55 12.31
CA ALA A 261 -39.89 18.10 13.07
C ALA A 261 -41.00 17.61 12.15
N ALA A 262 -41.25 18.31 11.04
CA ALA A 262 -42.25 17.91 10.05
C ALA A 262 -41.91 16.57 9.37
N VAL A 263 -40.64 16.33 9.04
CA VAL A 263 -40.20 15.08 8.38
C VAL A 263 -40.18 13.89 9.32
N ASN A 264 -39.78 14.09 10.58
CA ASN A 264 -39.61 13.00 11.54
C ASN A 264 -40.80 12.81 12.48
N GLY A 265 -41.82 13.68 12.39
CA GLY A 265 -42.97 13.64 13.28
C GLY A 265 -42.64 13.98 14.73
N PHE A 266 -41.65 14.84 14.97
CA PHE A 266 -41.30 15.26 16.33
C PHE A 266 -42.31 16.28 16.87
N ASP A 267 -42.71 16.08 18.12
CA ASP A 267 -43.60 16.97 18.85
C ASP A 267 -43.13 17.16 20.31
N ALA A 268 -44.02 17.63 21.19
CA ALA A 268 -43.71 17.92 22.58
C ALA A 268 -43.61 16.66 23.47
N ASP A 269 -44.05 15.49 23.00
CA ASP A 269 -44.01 14.22 23.75
C ASP A 269 -42.67 13.48 23.58
N GLU A 270 -41.76 14.05 22.78
CA GLU A 270 -40.42 13.52 22.59
C GLU A 270 -39.57 13.57 23.88
N VAL A 271 -38.67 12.60 24.01
CA VAL A 271 -37.60 12.59 25.00
C VAL A 271 -36.27 12.52 24.25
N GLY A 272 -35.64 13.68 24.09
CA GLY A 272 -34.33 13.81 23.45
C GLY A 272 -33.21 13.43 24.41
N LEU A 273 -32.20 12.70 23.93
CA LEU A 273 -30.95 12.45 24.66
C LEU A 273 -29.76 12.95 23.85
N ASN A 274 -28.92 13.79 24.45
CA ASN A 274 -27.65 14.23 23.89
C ASN A 274 -26.53 14.08 24.92
N TRP A 275 -25.47 13.38 24.54
CA TRP A 275 -24.21 13.34 25.28
C TRP A 275 -23.03 13.97 24.50
N MET A 276 -23.27 14.36 23.24
CA MET A 276 -22.27 15.05 22.44
C MET A 276 -22.02 16.48 22.95
N PRO A 277 -20.80 17.01 22.83
CA PRO A 277 -20.45 18.33 23.35
C PRO A 277 -21.35 19.46 22.82
N LEU A 278 -21.70 20.40 23.70
CA LEU A 278 -22.56 21.55 23.37
C LEU A 278 -21.86 22.61 22.51
N ASP A 279 -20.55 22.54 22.32
CA ASP A 279 -19.84 23.36 21.34
C ASP A 279 -20.00 22.87 19.90
N HIS A 280 -20.50 21.64 19.70
CA HIS A 280 -20.84 21.12 18.39
C HIS A 280 -22.25 21.55 17.99
N VAL A 281 -22.46 21.90 16.71
CA VAL A 281 -23.79 22.29 16.17
C VAL A 281 -24.87 21.24 16.45
N GLY A 282 -24.48 19.96 16.47
CA GLY A 282 -25.34 18.83 16.84
C GLY A 282 -25.79 18.86 18.31
N GLY A 283 -24.89 19.20 19.24
CA GLY A 283 -25.23 19.26 20.66
C GLY A 283 -26.13 20.46 20.97
N ILE A 284 -25.77 21.64 20.47
CA ILE A 284 -26.51 22.87 20.76
C ILE A 284 -27.73 23.08 19.87
N VAL A 285 -27.59 23.15 18.55
CA VAL A 285 -28.70 23.48 17.64
C VAL A 285 -29.62 22.27 17.44
N MET A 286 -29.04 21.13 17.08
CA MET A 286 -29.79 19.96 16.61
C MET A 286 -30.62 19.28 17.72
N TRP A 287 -30.13 19.34 18.97
CA TRP A 287 -30.78 18.77 20.15
C TRP A 287 -31.22 19.86 21.15
N SER A 288 -30.29 20.54 21.83
CA SER A 288 -30.66 21.34 23.01
C SER A 288 -31.62 22.51 22.69
N VAL A 289 -31.37 23.26 21.62
CA VAL A 289 -32.27 24.33 21.16
C VAL A 289 -33.54 23.77 20.52
N ARG A 290 -33.42 22.69 19.75
CA ARG A 290 -34.57 21.98 19.16
C ARG A 290 -35.58 21.59 20.23
N ASP A 291 -35.12 21.01 21.34
CA ASP A 291 -36.00 20.46 22.38
C ASP A 291 -36.72 21.56 23.17
N VAL A 292 -36.08 22.71 23.36
CA VAL A 292 -36.76 23.91 23.88
C VAL A 292 -37.82 24.42 22.89
N VAL A 293 -37.50 24.47 21.60
CA VAL A 293 -38.45 24.92 20.55
C VAL A 293 -39.65 23.99 20.44
N LEU A 294 -39.44 22.67 20.53
CA LEU A 294 -40.49 21.67 20.50
C LEU A 294 -41.21 21.52 21.86
N ARG A 295 -40.58 22.01 22.94
CA ARG A 295 -41.07 21.98 24.32
C ARG A 295 -41.10 20.57 24.93
N CYS A 296 -40.24 19.70 24.42
CA CYS A 296 -40.14 18.30 24.80
C CYS A 296 -39.11 18.11 25.93
N ARG A 297 -38.97 16.90 26.46
CA ARG A 297 -38.01 16.62 27.56
C ARG A 297 -36.61 16.40 26.97
N HIS A 298 -35.59 17.00 27.59
CA HIS A 298 -34.20 16.87 27.17
C HIS A 298 -33.37 16.18 28.25
N VAL A 299 -32.66 15.13 27.90
CA VAL A 299 -31.66 14.47 28.75
C VAL A 299 -30.28 14.82 28.21
N ASN A 300 -29.44 15.38 29.06
CA ASN A 300 -28.13 15.87 28.69
C ASN A 300 -27.04 15.20 29.54
N ALA A 301 -26.21 14.38 28.91
CA ALA A 301 -25.07 13.72 29.53
C ALA A 301 -23.75 14.30 28.97
N THR A 302 -22.63 13.84 29.51
CA THR A 302 -21.29 14.26 29.05
C THR A 302 -20.65 13.19 28.17
N ILE A 303 -19.83 13.65 27.22
CA ILE A 303 -19.06 12.75 26.35
C ILE A 303 -18.09 11.89 27.17
N ASP A 304 -17.49 12.44 28.23
CA ASP A 304 -16.58 11.69 29.11
C ASP A 304 -17.27 10.51 29.78
N ALA A 305 -18.53 10.66 30.19
CA ALA A 305 -19.32 9.57 30.77
C ALA A 305 -19.60 8.47 29.74
N PHE A 306 -19.85 8.83 28.48
CA PHE A 306 -20.00 7.85 27.39
C PHE A 306 -18.68 7.15 27.06
N LEU A 307 -17.58 7.88 26.92
CA LEU A 307 -16.27 7.31 26.58
C LEU A 307 -15.75 6.38 27.69
N ALA A 308 -16.05 6.66 28.95
CA ALA A 308 -15.69 5.80 30.07
C ALA A 308 -16.40 4.43 30.01
N ASP A 309 -17.67 4.40 29.62
CA ASP A 309 -18.45 3.18 29.40
C ASP A 309 -19.53 3.39 28.32
N PRO A 310 -19.28 2.97 27.07
CA PRO A 310 -20.21 3.18 25.96
C PRO A 310 -21.61 2.57 26.18
N LEU A 311 -21.73 1.54 27.02
CA LEU A 311 -23.02 0.91 27.32
C LEU A 311 -23.92 1.80 28.20
N ARG A 312 -23.37 2.84 28.85
CA ARG A 312 -24.17 3.86 29.57
C ARG A 312 -25.17 4.56 28.65
N TRP A 313 -24.88 4.64 27.35
CA TRP A 313 -25.84 5.20 26.39
C TRP A 313 -27.16 4.41 26.39
N LEU A 314 -27.06 3.07 26.43
CA LEU A 314 -28.22 2.18 26.48
C LEU A 314 -28.93 2.26 27.84
N ASP A 315 -28.16 2.39 28.94
CA ASP A 315 -28.71 2.60 30.28
C ASP A 315 -29.55 3.89 30.35
N TRP A 316 -29.09 4.97 29.70
CA TRP A 316 -29.84 6.23 29.64
C TRP A 316 -31.10 6.11 28.76
N ILE A 317 -31.00 5.42 27.63
CA ILE A 317 -32.16 5.22 26.74
C ILE A 317 -33.28 4.49 27.49
N ASP A 318 -32.94 3.39 28.16
CA ASP A 318 -33.85 2.57 28.96
C ASP A 318 -34.42 3.38 30.15
N ARG A 319 -33.55 3.97 30.98
CA ARG A 319 -33.95 4.68 32.20
C ARG A 319 -34.90 5.84 31.96
N TYR A 320 -34.69 6.60 30.88
CA TYR A 320 -35.46 7.82 30.61
C TYR A 320 -36.54 7.64 29.54
N GLY A 321 -36.67 6.46 28.93
CA GLY A 321 -37.62 6.22 27.84
C GLY A 321 -37.34 7.11 26.63
N VAL A 322 -36.07 7.21 26.24
CA VAL A 322 -35.60 8.12 25.18
C VAL A 322 -36.23 7.75 23.84
N THR A 323 -36.85 8.73 23.18
CA THR A 323 -37.49 8.52 21.88
C THR A 323 -36.57 8.88 20.71
N ASN A 324 -35.64 9.82 20.93
CA ASN A 324 -34.66 10.20 19.94
C ASN A 324 -33.29 10.57 20.53
N THR A 325 -32.23 10.15 19.85
CA THR A 325 -30.83 10.47 20.21
C THR A 325 -29.95 10.42 18.97
N TRP A 326 -28.69 10.81 19.09
CA TRP A 326 -27.75 10.81 17.97
C TRP A 326 -26.33 10.55 18.41
N ALA A 327 -25.54 10.10 17.45
CA ALA A 327 -24.09 10.14 17.54
C ALA A 327 -23.46 10.11 16.14
N PRO A 328 -22.17 10.46 16.02
CA PRO A 328 -21.36 10.07 14.87
C PRO A 328 -21.13 8.56 14.82
N ASN A 329 -20.71 8.06 13.66
CA ASN A 329 -20.55 6.64 13.37
C ASN A 329 -19.62 5.89 14.34
N PHE A 330 -18.56 6.53 14.86
CA PHE A 330 -17.61 5.95 15.81
C PHE A 330 -18.28 5.46 17.10
N ALA A 331 -19.33 6.15 17.56
CA ALA A 331 -20.01 5.80 18.80
C ALA A 331 -20.71 4.44 18.68
N PHE A 332 -21.25 4.14 17.50
CA PHE A 332 -21.85 2.86 17.19
C PHE A 332 -20.80 1.74 17.17
N ALA A 333 -19.60 2.03 16.65
CA ALA A 333 -18.47 1.08 16.69
C ALA A 333 -18.04 0.75 18.13
N LEU A 334 -17.92 1.76 19.00
CA LEU A 334 -17.58 1.57 20.42
C LEU A 334 -18.62 0.72 21.17
N VAL A 335 -19.91 0.85 20.85
CA VAL A 335 -20.95 -0.02 21.42
C VAL A 335 -20.82 -1.45 20.87
N ASN A 336 -20.54 -1.62 19.58
CA ASN A 336 -20.36 -2.94 18.96
C ASN A 336 -19.21 -3.74 19.60
N GLU A 337 -18.10 -3.08 19.97
CA GLU A 337 -16.97 -3.70 20.68
C GLU A 337 -17.35 -4.26 22.05
N ARG A 338 -18.36 -3.67 22.69
CA ARG A 338 -18.85 -4.10 24.00
C ARG A 338 -19.87 -5.23 23.91
N ALA A 339 -20.08 -5.83 22.73
CA ALA A 339 -21.03 -6.93 22.53
C ALA A 339 -20.87 -8.07 23.54
N ALA A 340 -19.65 -8.47 23.90
CA ALA A 340 -19.42 -9.51 24.90
C ALA A 340 -19.94 -9.11 26.29
N ALA A 341 -19.75 -7.84 26.69
CA ALA A 341 -20.18 -7.28 27.97
C ALA A 341 -21.70 -7.02 28.04
N MET A 342 -22.41 -7.10 26.91
CA MET A 342 -23.88 -7.06 26.88
C MET A 342 -24.51 -8.37 27.37
N THR A 343 -23.75 -9.47 27.37
CA THR A 343 -24.23 -10.79 27.82
C THR A 343 -24.66 -10.74 29.28
N GLY A 344 -25.95 -10.94 29.56
CA GLY A 344 -26.52 -10.91 30.92
C GLY A 344 -27.07 -9.53 31.35
N ARG A 345 -26.98 -8.51 30.50
CA ARG A 345 -27.69 -7.22 30.67
C ARG A 345 -28.94 -7.21 29.79
N SER A 346 -29.96 -6.47 30.20
CA SER A 346 -31.20 -6.30 29.45
C SER A 346 -31.63 -4.84 29.52
N TRP A 347 -31.99 -4.28 28.36
CA TRP A 347 -32.53 -2.93 28.19
C TRP A 347 -33.87 -3.02 27.46
N ASP A 348 -34.78 -2.08 27.71
CA ASP A 348 -35.97 -1.83 26.89
C ASP A 348 -35.72 -0.63 25.97
N LEU A 349 -35.39 -0.93 24.71
CA LEU A 349 -35.13 0.07 23.68
C LEU A 349 -36.35 0.36 22.79
N SER A 350 -37.55 -0.13 23.16
CA SER A 350 -38.76 -0.06 22.32
C SER A 350 -39.28 1.36 22.08
N THR A 351 -38.86 2.31 22.92
CA THR A 351 -39.23 3.74 22.82
C THR A 351 -38.43 4.50 21.77
N LEU A 352 -37.25 3.99 21.38
CA LEU A 352 -36.29 4.68 20.52
C LEU A 352 -36.71 4.63 19.04
N ARG A 353 -37.42 5.67 18.57
CA ARG A 353 -37.94 5.76 17.20
C ARG A 353 -36.97 6.41 16.21
N HIS A 354 -36.05 7.24 16.71
CA HIS A 354 -35.15 8.01 15.88
C HIS A 354 -33.73 8.05 16.48
N LEU A 355 -32.86 7.21 15.95
CA LEU A 355 -31.45 7.14 16.27
C LEU A 355 -30.64 7.69 15.09
N LEU A 356 -30.23 8.94 15.18
CA LEU A 356 -29.53 9.61 14.09
C LEU A 356 -28.05 9.18 14.07
N ASN A 357 -27.57 8.71 12.91
CA ASN A 357 -26.16 8.49 12.63
C ASN A 357 -25.67 9.54 11.63
N GLY A 358 -24.78 10.43 12.06
CA GLY A 358 -24.31 11.54 11.24
C GLY A 358 -23.27 12.42 11.93
N GLY A 359 -22.69 13.35 11.19
CA GLY A 359 -21.54 14.16 11.62
C GLY A 359 -20.19 13.64 11.09
N GLU A 360 -20.19 12.43 10.53
CA GLU A 360 -19.12 11.83 9.75
C GLU A 360 -19.69 10.80 8.75
N ALA A 361 -18.83 10.09 8.03
CA ALA A 361 -19.26 9.06 7.09
C ALA A 361 -20.02 7.93 7.83
N VAL A 362 -21.20 7.58 7.32
CA VAL A 362 -22.00 6.48 7.86
C VAL A 362 -21.52 5.17 7.22
N VAL A 363 -20.93 4.29 8.02
CA VAL A 363 -20.41 3.00 7.55
C VAL A 363 -21.49 1.94 7.72
N SER A 364 -22.01 1.43 6.60
CA SER A 364 -23.11 0.45 6.57
C SER A 364 -22.86 -0.76 7.47
N ARG A 365 -21.66 -1.36 7.41
CA ARG A 365 -21.29 -2.52 8.24
C ARG A 365 -21.38 -2.25 9.74
N THR A 366 -20.93 -1.07 10.19
CA THR A 366 -20.99 -0.68 11.60
C THR A 366 -22.44 -0.49 12.05
N ALA A 367 -23.24 0.18 11.22
CA ALA A 367 -24.66 0.38 11.47
C ALA A 367 -25.44 -0.95 11.49
N ASP A 368 -25.14 -1.85 10.56
CA ASP A 368 -25.77 -3.18 10.45
C ASP A 368 -25.51 -4.00 11.71
N ARG A 369 -24.24 -4.06 12.14
CA ARG A 369 -23.88 -4.79 13.36
C ARG A 369 -24.57 -4.21 14.61
N PHE A 370 -24.66 -2.89 14.70
CA PHE A 370 -25.33 -2.22 15.81
C PHE A 370 -26.84 -2.52 15.83
N ILE A 371 -27.49 -2.45 14.66
CA ILE A 371 -28.91 -2.78 14.50
C ILE A 371 -29.15 -4.25 14.90
N GLU A 372 -28.34 -5.19 14.42
CA GLU A 372 -28.44 -6.60 14.78
C GLU A 372 -28.34 -6.82 16.30
N LEU A 373 -27.37 -6.18 16.96
CA LEU A 373 -27.16 -6.31 18.40
C LEU A 373 -28.35 -5.76 19.20
N LEU A 374 -28.86 -4.59 18.84
CA LEU A 374 -29.85 -3.89 19.65
C LEU A 374 -31.30 -4.27 19.34
N THR A 375 -31.57 -4.90 18.19
CA THR A 375 -32.89 -5.46 17.90
C THR A 375 -33.28 -6.52 18.94
N ALA A 376 -32.32 -7.28 19.47
CA ALA A 376 -32.55 -8.24 20.56
C ALA A 376 -32.98 -7.58 21.89
N HIS A 377 -32.75 -6.28 22.03
CA HIS A 377 -33.14 -5.46 23.19
C HIS A 377 -34.37 -4.57 22.91
N GLY A 378 -35.14 -4.89 21.85
CA GLY A 378 -36.41 -4.23 21.55
C GLY A 378 -36.30 -2.95 20.70
N MET A 379 -35.12 -2.60 20.19
CA MET A 379 -34.97 -1.44 19.31
C MET A 379 -35.80 -1.61 18.02
N PRO A 380 -36.65 -0.64 17.65
CA PRO A 380 -37.42 -0.70 16.40
C PRO A 380 -36.53 -0.91 15.17
N ALA A 381 -37.02 -1.72 14.23
CA ALA A 381 -36.27 -2.15 13.05
C ALA A 381 -35.85 -0.98 12.13
N ASP A 382 -36.56 0.14 12.16
CA ASP A 382 -36.32 1.33 11.34
C ASP A 382 -35.83 2.53 12.17
N ALA A 383 -35.36 2.31 13.41
CA ALA A 383 -34.93 3.38 14.30
C ALA A 383 -33.71 4.14 13.77
N MET A 384 -32.80 3.48 13.05
CA MET A 384 -31.54 4.06 12.57
C MET A 384 -31.75 5.01 11.37
N ARG A 385 -31.38 6.29 11.54
CA ARG A 385 -31.57 7.36 10.55
C ARG A 385 -30.24 7.98 10.14
N PRO A 386 -29.60 7.52 9.04
CA PRO A 386 -28.47 8.23 8.45
C PRO A 386 -28.86 9.66 8.08
N SER A 387 -28.00 10.63 8.38
CA SER A 387 -28.28 12.04 8.11
C SER A 387 -27.02 12.79 7.69
N TRP A 388 -27.18 13.77 6.79
CA TRP A 388 -26.12 14.70 6.43
C TRP A 388 -26.48 16.14 6.84
N GLY A 389 -25.45 16.87 7.28
CA GLY A 389 -25.50 18.29 7.58
C GLY A 389 -24.17 18.80 8.15
N MET A 390 -24.11 20.10 8.38
CA MET A 390 -22.90 20.82 8.76
C MET A 390 -23.25 22.01 9.66
N SER A 391 -22.24 22.67 10.22
CA SER A 391 -22.45 23.90 10.99
C SER A 391 -23.19 24.92 10.13
N GLU A 392 -22.74 25.13 8.90
CA GLU A 392 -23.28 26.09 7.94
C GLU A 392 -24.75 25.85 7.55
N THR A 393 -25.27 24.62 7.71
CA THR A 393 -26.68 24.27 7.41
C THR A 393 -27.58 24.28 8.64
N SER A 394 -27.10 24.80 9.77
CA SER A 394 -27.78 24.70 11.07
C SER A 394 -28.00 23.23 11.49
N SER A 395 -27.03 22.33 11.25
CA SER A 395 -27.04 20.86 11.45
C SER A 395 -27.71 20.02 10.34
N GLY A 396 -28.17 18.81 10.67
CA GLY A 396 -28.71 17.80 9.74
C GLY A 396 -29.94 18.28 8.96
N VAL A 397 -29.90 18.13 7.63
CA VAL A 397 -30.92 18.61 6.65
C VAL A 397 -31.33 17.54 5.62
N THR A 398 -30.77 16.34 5.70
CA THR A 398 -31.25 15.15 4.98
C THR A 398 -31.41 13.99 5.94
N HIS A 399 -32.36 13.08 5.69
CA HIS A 399 -32.57 11.91 6.54
C HIS A 399 -32.94 10.70 5.67
N SER A 400 -32.21 9.58 5.81
CA SER A 400 -32.60 8.28 5.28
C SER A 400 -33.01 7.33 6.41
N THR A 401 -33.27 6.07 6.08
CA THR A 401 -33.68 5.04 7.03
C THR A 401 -32.99 3.73 6.67
N LEU A 402 -32.24 3.18 7.62
CA LEU A 402 -31.78 1.80 7.55
C LEU A 402 -32.82 0.91 8.23
N ARG A 403 -33.12 -0.24 7.64
CA ARG A 403 -34.05 -1.21 8.22
C ARG A 403 -33.36 -2.53 8.56
N ALA A 404 -33.64 -3.04 9.75
CA ALA A 404 -33.26 -4.39 10.15
C ALA A 404 -33.96 -5.43 9.26
N GLY A 405 -33.21 -6.42 8.77
CA GLY A 405 -33.74 -7.48 7.92
C GLY A 405 -33.99 -7.11 6.46
N ASP A 406 -33.73 -5.87 6.06
CA ASP A 406 -33.75 -5.42 4.66
C ASP A 406 -32.36 -4.90 4.28
N PRO A 407 -31.56 -5.69 3.53
CA PRO A 407 -30.18 -5.35 3.18
C PRO A 407 -30.03 -4.28 2.11
N ASP A 408 -31.14 -3.81 1.52
CA ASP A 408 -31.14 -2.81 0.44
C ASP A 408 -31.70 -1.46 0.93
N ALA A 409 -32.49 -1.44 2.02
CA ALA A 409 -33.00 -0.20 2.62
C ALA A 409 -31.88 0.76 3.03
N GLY A 410 -31.73 1.88 2.30
CA GLY A 410 -30.73 2.93 2.54
C GLY A 410 -29.28 2.52 2.18
N ARG A 411 -29.09 1.43 1.43
CA ARG A 411 -27.78 0.91 1.01
C ARG A 411 -27.71 0.82 -0.51
N LEU A 412 -26.77 1.55 -1.10
CA LEU A 412 -26.59 1.66 -2.54
C LEU A 412 -25.31 0.95 -2.96
N ARG A 413 -25.39 -0.04 -3.85
CA ARG A 413 -24.24 -0.83 -4.31
C ARG A 413 -23.91 -0.52 -5.76
N VAL A 414 -22.72 0.03 -5.98
CA VAL A 414 -22.26 0.47 -7.30
C VAL A 414 -20.96 -0.21 -7.68
N ASP A 415 -20.78 -0.47 -8.98
CA ASP A 415 -19.54 -0.95 -9.58
C ASP A 415 -18.42 0.08 -9.35
N LYS A 416 -17.34 -0.32 -8.68
CA LYS A 416 -16.20 0.55 -8.36
C LYS A 416 -15.62 1.24 -9.60
N SER A 417 -15.62 0.57 -10.75
CA SER A 417 -15.08 1.13 -12.01
C SER A 417 -15.98 2.19 -12.66
N SER A 418 -17.18 2.43 -12.12
CA SER A 418 -18.13 3.43 -12.63
C SER A 418 -18.06 4.79 -11.92
N LEU A 419 -17.26 4.92 -10.85
CA LEU A 419 -17.17 6.13 -10.02
C LEU A 419 -16.65 7.37 -10.77
N GLY A 420 -15.88 7.18 -11.84
CA GLY A 420 -15.37 8.26 -12.70
C GLY A 420 -16.37 8.81 -13.72
N GLY A 421 -17.62 8.35 -13.71
CA GLY A 421 -18.64 8.79 -14.64
C GLY A 421 -20.04 8.37 -14.22
N ALA A 422 -20.84 7.91 -15.18
CA ALA A 422 -22.18 7.40 -14.94
C ALA A 422 -22.13 6.12 -14.10
N LEU A 423 -22.66 6.19 -12.86
CA LEU A 423 -22.69 5.07 -11.94
C LEU A 423 -23.44 3.86 -12.53
N ARG A 424 -22.92 2.67 -12.27
CA ARG A 424 -23.52 1.38 -12.61
C ARG A 424 -23.81 0.59 -11.35
N TRP A 425 -25.02 0.09 -11.21
CA TRP A 425 -25.45 -0.72 -10.07
C TRP A 425 -24.87 -2.13 -10.16
N SER A 426 -24.30 -2.63 -9.06
CA SER A 426 -23.70 -3.97 -9.01
C SER A 426 -23.86 -4.60 -7.63
N ALA A 427 -24.08 -5.91 -7.60
CA ALA A 427 -24.04 -6.73 -6.38
C ALA A 427 -22.89 -7.76 -6.40
N GLY A 428 -21.95 -7.60 -7.34
CA GLY A 428 -20.78 -8.47 -7.48
C GLY A 428 -19.69 -8.19 -6.43
N PRO A 429 -18.62 -9.00 -6.40
CA PRO A 429 -17.51 -8.83 -5.45
C PRO A 429 -16.78 -7.48 -5.61
N ASP A 430 -16.84 -6.87 -6.80
CA ASP A 430 -16.21 -5.57 -7.10
C ASP A 430 -17.13 -4.35 -6.81
N ALA A 431 -18.26 -4.55 -6.13
CA ALA A 431 -19.19 -3.48 -5.79
C ALA A 431 -18.78 -2.76 -4.49
N VAL A 432 -18.84 -1.42 -4.50
CA VAL A 432 -18.74 -0.59 -3.29
C VAL A 432 -20.14 -0.26 -2.77
N THR A 433 -20.31 -0.27 -1.45
CA THR A 433 -21.59 0.05 -0.80
C THR A 433 -21.52 1.44 -0.17
N PHE A 434 -22.42 2.33 -0.58
CA PHE A 434 -22.63 3.62 0.06
C PHE A 434 -23.91 3.61 0.90
N THR A 435 -23.90 4.35 2.01
CA THR A 435 -25.11 4.60 2.80
C THR A 435 -25.77 5.88 2.32
N GLU A 436 -27.05 5.75 1.92
CA GLU A 436 -27.88 6.88 1.56
C GLU A 436 -28.14 7.76 2.80
N VAL A 437 -28.07 9.08 2.65
CA VAL A 437 -28.41 10.06 3.70
C VAL A 437 -29.74 10.77 3.44
N GLY A 438 -30.41 10.40 2.34
CA GLY A 438 -31.84 10.63 2.10
C GLY A 438 -32.17 11.94 1.39
N PRO A 439 -33.47 12.23 1.18
CA PRO A 439 -33.90 13.45 0.52
C PRO A 439 -33.69 14.70 1.40
N PRO A 440 -33.62 15.90 0.79
CA PRO A 440 -33.61 17.15 1.55
C PRO A 440 -34.93 17.39 2.29
N VAL A 441 -34.83 18.01 3.48
CA VAL A 441 -36.00 18.45 4.26
C VAL A 441 -36.73 19.63 3.59
N PRO A 442 -38.00 19.90 3.95
CA PRO A 442 -38.75 21.04 3.42
C PRO A 442 -38.01 22.37 3.53
N GLY A 443 -38.05 23.15 2.45
CA GLY A 443 -37.34 24.41 2.28
C GLY A 443 -35.90 24.29 1.77
N VAL A 444 -35.31 23.09 1.76
CA VAL A 444 -33.93 22.86 1.32
C VAL A 444 -33.88 22.34 -0.12
N ARG A 445 -32.93 22.85 -0.89
CA ARG A 445 -32.61 22.41 -2.26
C ARG A 445 -31.17 21.92 -2.35
N LEU A 446 -30.95 20.85 -3.09
CA LEU A 446 -29.63 20.26 -3.37
C LEU A 446 -29.39 20.23 -4.87
N ARG A 447 -28.13 20.40 -5.29
CA ARG A 447 -27.69 20.07 -6.65
C ARG A 447 -26.29 19.46 -6.62
N ILE A 448 -26.02 18.58 -7.60
CA ILE A 448 -24.69 18.02 -7.84
C ILE A 448 -24.11 18.68 -9.09
N VAL A 449 -22.90 19.21 -8.99
CA VAL A 449 -22.25 19.95 -10.07
C VAL A 449 -20.86 19.41 -10.41
N ASP A 450 -20.41 19.68 -11.62
CA ASP A 450 -19.03 19.42 -12.07
C ASP A 450 -18.05 20.51 -11.62
N ALA A 451 -16.85 20.51 -12.21
CA ALA A 451 -15.78 21.46 -11.90
C ALA A 451 -16.12 22.92 -12.30
N ASP A 452 -17.02 23.12 -13.26
CA ASP A 452 -17.42 24.41 -13.81
C ASP A 452 -18.78 24.89 -13.26
N ASP A 453 -19.26 24.28 -12.17
CA ASP A 453 -20.57 24.52 -11.54
C ASP A 453 -21.78 24.20 -12.44
N ALA A 454 -21.59 23.39 -13.49
CA ALA A 454 -22.71 22.90 -14.29
C ALA A 454 -23.37 21.70 -13.60
N VAL A 455 -24.71 21.69 -13.59
CA VAL A 455 -25.49 20.62 -12.98
C VAL A 455 -25.27 19.31 -13.73
N LEU A 456 -24.77 18.30 -13.01
CA LEU A 456 -24.59 16.95 -13.52
C LEU A 456 -25.93 16.20 -13.59
N PRO A 457 -26.04 15.13 -14.38
CA PRO A 457 -27.16 14.20 -14.29
C PRO A 457 -27.14 13.42 -12.97
N GLU A 458 -28.28 12.86 -12.57
CA GLU A 458 -28.34 11.87 -11.49
C GLU A 458 -27.37 10.70 -11.75
N ASP A 459 -27.02 10.00 -10.67
CA ASP A 459 -26.09 8.87 -10.69
C ASP A 459 -24.71 9.25 -11.28
N HIS A 460 -24.26 10.49 -11.03
CA HIS A 460 -22.89 10.95 -11.27
C HIS A 460 -22.35 11.57 -9.99
N VAL A 461 -21.10 11.23 -9.67
CA VAL A 461 -20.40 11.84 -8.53
C VAL A 461 -19.94 13.23 -8.93
N GLY A 462 -20.25 14.22 -8.09
CA GLY A 462 -19.81 15.60 -8.26
C GLY A 462 -19.85 16.38 -6.95
N ARG A 463 -19.64 17.69 -7.03
CA ARG A 463 -19.64 18.57 -5.85
C ARG A 463 -21.06 18.87 -5.40
N LEU A 464 -21.31 18.74 -4.10
CA LEU A 464 -22.60 19.07 -3.50
C LEU A 464 -22.72 20.58 -3.28
N GLN A 465 -23.80 21.15 -3.79
CA GLN A 465 -24.22 22.52 -3.52
C GLN A 465 -25.63 22.52 -2.90
N ILE A 466 -25.84 23.41 -1.93
CA ILE A 466 -27.08 23.50 -1.17
C ILE A 466 -27.57 24.94 -1.04
N THR A 467 -28.89 25.13 -1.03
CA THR A 467 -29.50 26.42 -0.69
C THR A 467 -30.81 26.21 0.07
N GLY A 468 -31.21 27.20 0.88
CA GLY A 468 -32.42 27.13 1.67
C GLY A 468 -32.39 28.05 2.90
N PRO A 469 -33.51 28.13 3.65
CA PRO A 469 -33.62 29.00 4.81
C PRO A 469 -32.78 28.54 6.00
N THR A 470 -32.26 27.31 5.98
CA THR A 470 -31.44 26.72 7.06
C THR A 470 -29.97 27.12 6.97
N ILE A 471 -29.53 27.71 5.84
CA ILE A 471 -28.15 28.10 5.61
C ILE A 471 -27.78 29.30 6.48
N MET A 472 -26.55 29.32 6.97
CA MET A 472 -25.97 30.43 7.72
C MET A 472 -26.06 31.76 6.95
N GLU A 473 -25.88 32.86 7.66
CA GLU A 473 -25.80 34.18 6.99
C GLU A 473 -24.49 34.38 6.22
N GLY A 474 -23.44 33.68 6.66
CA GLY A 474 -22.08 33.79 6.16
C GLY A 474 -21.05 33.68 7.27
N TYR A 475 -19.78 33.58 6.89
CA TYR A 475 -18.65 33.61 7.78
C TYR A 475 -18.41 35.04 8.32
N TYR A 476 -18.36 35.16 9.65
CA TYR A 476 -18.21 36.45 10.33
C TYR A 476 -16.86 37.10 10.02
N ARG A 477 -16.90 38.38 9.60
CA ARG A 477 -15.72 39.20 9.24
C ARG A 477 -14.76 38.54 8.23
N ASN A 478 -15.26 37.65 7.36
CA ASN A 478 -14.43 36.95 6.38
C ASN A 478 -15.04 37.02 4.96
N PRO A 479 -14.89 38.17 4.25
CA PRO A 479 -15.49 38.36 2.93
C PRO A 479 -14.92 37.41 1.86
N GLU A 480 -13.64 37.05 1.98
CA GLU A 480 -12.98 36.11 1.06
C GLU A 480 -13.57 34.70 1.18
N ALA A 481 -13.69 34.16 2.40
CA ALA A 481 -14.31 32.86 2.61
C ALA A 481 -15.78 32.83 2.21
N ASN A 482 -16.49 33.97 2.31
CA ASN A 482 -17.86 34.08 1.81
C ASN A 482 -17.92 34.07 0.28
N ALA A 483 -17.00 34.76 -0.39
CA ALA A 483 -16.91 34.75 -1.85
C ALA A 483 -16.53 33.37 -2.41
N GLU A 484 -15.71 32.60 -1.68
CA GLU A 484 -15.37 31.22 -2.00
C GLU A 484 -16.55 30.26 -1.79
N ALA A 485 -17.29 30.44 -0.69
CA ALA A 485 -18.32 29.48 -0.27
C ALA A 485 -19.68 29.66 -0.95
N PHE A 486 -19.97 30.86 -1.47
CA PHE A 486 -21.23 31.15 -2.15
C PHE A 486 -21.01 31.42 -3.63
N THR A 487 -21.66 30.62 -4.45
CA THR A 487 -21.77 30.82 -5.90
C THR A 487 -22.50 32.12 -6.24
N ALA A 488 -22.32 32.62 -7.47
CA ALA A 488 -22.95 33.85 -7.94
C ALA A 488 -24.49 33.82 -7.90
N ASP A 489 -25.10 32.63 -8.00
CA ASP A 489 -26.55 32.42 -7.90
C ASP A 489 -27.02 32.06 -6.48
N GLY A 490 -26.15 32.17 -5.47
CA GLY A 490 -26.52 32.10 -4.05
C GLY A 490 -26.58 30.69 -3.46
N TRP A 491 -25.98 29.70 -4.13
CA TRP A 491 -25.80 28.35 -3.56
C TRP A 491 -24.53 28.28 -2.72
N PHE A 492 -24.62 27.59 -1.60
CA PHE A 492 -23.50 27.28 -0.74
C PHE A 492 -22.80 26.01 -1.24
N SER A 493 -21.50 26.11 -1.51
CA SER A 493 -20.63 24.98 -1.87
C SER A 493 -20.16 24.27 -0.60
N THR A 494 -20.53 23.00 -0.45
CA THR A 494 -20.29 22.28 0.82
C THR A 494 -18.86 21.73 0.94
N GLY A 495 -18.19 21.52 -0.21
CA GLY A 495 -16.92 20.81 -0.30
C GLY A 495 -17.04 19.28 -0.15
N ASP A 496 -18.27 18.76 -0.09
CA ASP A 496 -18.53 17.31 -0.11
C ASP A 496 -18.73 16.82 -1.56
N LEU A 497 -18.33 15.58 -1.82
CA LEU A 497 -18.62 14.84 -3.04
C LEU A 497 -19.82 13.93 -2.83
N ALA A 498 -20.75 13.94 -3.77
CA ALA A 498 -22.00 13.20 -3.65
C ALA A 498 -22.60 12.90 -5.02
N PHE A 499 -23.60 12.02 -5.03
CA PHE A 499 -24.54 11.87 -6.14
C PHE A 499 -25.98 11.90 -5.61
N LEU A 500 -26.92 12.17 -6.52
CA LEU A 500 -28.35 11.99 -6.29
C LEU A 500 -28.83 10.76 -7.05
N HIS A 501 -29.60 9.91 -6.37
CA HIS A 501 -30.32 8.80 -6.96
C HIS A 501 -31.79 8.92 -6.59
N GLU A 502 -32.67 9.14 -7.58
CA GLU A 502 -34.10 9.37 -7.36
C GLU A 502 -34.39 10.50 -6.35
N GLY A 503 -33.64 11.61 -6.46
CA GLY A 503 -33.74 12.78 -5.59
C GLY A 503 -33.23 12.57 -4.15
N ARG A 504 -32.57 11.44 -3.86
CA ARG A 504 -32.02 11.12 -2.54
C ARG A 504 -30.50 11.24 -2.54
N LEU A 505 -29.97 11.90 -1.51
CA LEU A 505 -28.55 12.22 -1.40
C LEU A 505 -27.74 11.04 -0.89
N THR A 506 -26.61 10.79 -1.52
CA THR A 506 -25.58 9.87 -1.06
C THR A 506 -24.23 10.54 -1.10
N ILE A 507 -23.56 10.61 0.05
CA ILE A 507 -22.22 11.17 0.16
C ILE A 507 -21.20 10.12 -0.24
N THR A 508 -20.31 10.48 -1.16
CA THR A 508 -19.23 9.62 -1.63
C THR A 508 -17.88 10.15 -1.22
N GLY A 509 -17.80 11.20 -0.40
CA GLY A 509 -16.54 11.73 0.11
C GLY A 509 -16.55 13.23 0.32
N ARG A 510 -15.36 13.77 0.51
CA ARG A 510 -15.11 15.22 0.48
C ARG A 510 -14.06 15.52 -0.55
N ASP A 511 -14.19 16.66 -1.20
CA ASP A 511 -13.22 17.13 -2.19
C ASP A 511 -11.79 17.21 -1.60
N LYS A 512 -11.69 17.39 -0.27
CA LYS A 512 -10.43 17.44 0.49
C LYS A 512 -10.08 16.17 1.29
N ASP A 513 -11.02 15.24 1.50
CA ASP A 513 -10.75 13.94 2.17
C ASP A 513 -10.73 12.76 1.17
N LEU A 514 -10.94 13.05 -0.12
CA LEU A 514 -10.68 12.16 -1.21
C LEU A 514 -9.17 11.98 -1.33
N ILE A 515 -8.70 10.78 -1.07
CA ILE A 515 -7.33 10.38 -1.28
C ILE A 515 -7.24 9.90 -2.71
N ILE A 516 -6.55 10.66 -3.57
CA ILE A 516 -6.35 10.32 -4.97
C ILE A 516 -4.97 9.68 -5.14
N VAL A 517 -4.93 8.35 -5.10
CA VAL A 517 -3.68 7.57 -5.23
C VAL A 517 -3.78 6.74 -6.50
N GLN A 518 -2.82 6.89 -7.43
CA GLN A 518 -2.77 6.14 -8.69
C GLN A 518 -4.05 6.22 -9.56
N GLY A 519 -4.77 7.35 -9.51
CA GLY A 519 -6.05 7.53 -10.22
C GLY A 519 -7.24 6.81 -9.57
N ALA A 520 -7.04 6.13 -8.44
CA ALA A 520 -8.10 5.62 -7.59
C ALA A 520 -8.56 6.70 -6.60
N ASN A 521 -9.86 6.98 -6.65
CA ASN A 521 -10.56 7.87 -5.74
C ASN A 521 -10.97 7.10 -4.48
N ILE A 522 -10.19 7.22 -3.41
CA ILE A 522 -10.34 6.45 -2.17
C ILE A 522 -10.76 7.38 -1.04
N LEU A 523 -11.61 6.89 -0.16
CA LEU A 523 -12.08 7.66 0.97
C LEU A 523 -11.28 7.31 2.20
N SER A 524 -10.80 8.35 2.90
CA SER A 524 -9.98 8.17 4.09
C SER A 524 -10.63 7.23 5.11
N TYR A 525 -11.95 7.35 5.31
CA TYR A 525 -12.68 6.55 6.30
C TYR A 525 -12.81 5.07 5.92
N ASP A 526 -12.80 4.73 4.62
CA ASP A 526 -12.83 3.33 4.19
C ASP A 526 -11.51 2.65 4.54
N VAL A 527 -10.39 3.34 4.29
CA VAL A 527 -9.05 2.86 4.65
C VAL A 527 -8.91 2.73 6.17
N GLU A 528 -9.38 3.75 6.91
CA GLU A 528 -9.33 3.76 8.38
C GLU A 528 -10.12 2.58 8.97
N SER A 529 -11.36 2.37 8.54
CA SER A 529 -12.19 1.26 9.04
C SER A 529 -11.58 -0.12 8.76
N ILE A 530 -10.85 -0.26 7.65
CA ILE A 530 -10.16 -1.50 7.30
C ILE A 530 -8.93 -1.73 8.19
N ALA A 531 -8.14 -0.68 8.40
CA ALA A 531 -6.98 -0.72 9.27
C ALA A 531 -7.35 -0.93 10.75
N GLU A 532 -8.46 -0.38 11.23
CA GLU A 532 -8.99 -0.59 12.60
C GLU A 532 -9.39 -2.04 12.90
N GLN A 533 -9.60 -2.88 11.88
CA GLN A 533 -9.91 -4.31 12.07
C GLN A 533 -8.65 -5.16 12.33
N VAL A 534 -7.47 -4.58 12.22
CA VAL A 534 -6.21 -5.29 12.44
C VAL A 534 -5.91 -5.37 13.93
N GLU A 535 -5.72 -6.59 14.43
CA GLU A 535 -5.30 -6.83 15.81
C GLU A 535 -3.98 -6.12 16.13
N GLY A 536 -3.96 -5.37 17.23
CA GLY A 536 -2.84 -4.49 17.58
C GLY A 536 -3.03 -3.02 17.19
N THR A 537 -4.14 -2.65 16.55
CA THR A 537 -4.53 -1.25 16.35
C THR A 537 -5.51 -0.78 17.41
N GLU A 538 -5.40 0.47 17.83
CA GLU A 538 -6.39 1.07 18.72
C GLU A 538 -7.52 1.71 17.90
N VAL A 539 -8.77 1.27 18.14
CA VAL A 539 -9.95 1.72 17.39
C VAL A 539 -10.20 3.21 17.62
N THR A 540 -10.68 3.90 16.59
CA THR A 540 -10.83 5.37 16.48
C THR A 540 -9.52 6.13 16.38
N PHE A 541 -8.35 5.49 16.50
CA PHE A 541 -7.03 6.12 16.43
C PHE A 541 -6.27 5.70 15.17
N VAL A 542 -6.98 5.65 14.04
CA VAL A 542 -6.41 5.41 12.71
C VAL A 542 -6.79 6.56 11.80
N ALA A 543 -5.83 7.13 11.08
CA ALA A 543 -6.05 8.21 10.11
C ALA A 543 -5.43 7.86 8.77
N ALA A 544 -6.22 7.87 7.70
CA ALA A 544 -5.71 7.73 6.34
C ALA A 544 -5.69 9.09 5.66
N CYS A 545 -4.58 9.40 4.98
CA CYS A 545 -4.35 10.67 4.32
C CYS A 545 -3.76 10.44 2.94
N GLY A 546 -4.15 11.30 1.99
CA GLY A 546 -3.33 11.56 0.82
C GLY A 546 -2.20 12.47 1.23
N TRP A 547 -0.96 12.10 0.89
CA TRP A 547 0.21 12.92 1.15
C TRP A 547 1.06 12.99 -0.11
N SER A 548 1.28 14.21 -0.57
CA SER A 548 2.21 14.52 -1.65
C SER A 548 3.38 15.31 -1.06
N GLY A 549 4.58 14.73 -1.11
CA GLY A 549 5.79 15.51 -0.85
C GLY A 549 6.01 16.53 -1.97
N ALA A 550 6.72 17.62 -1.72
CA ALA A 550 6.99 18.64 -2.74
C ALA A 550 7.49 18.00 -4.06
N GLY A 551 6.68 18.11 -5.13
CA GLY A 551 6.97 17.54 -6.46
C GLY A 551 6.33 16.18 -6.78
N ASP A 552 5.41 15.66 -5.95
CA ASP A 552 4.60 14.48 -6.29
C ASP A 552 3.58 14.72 -7.42
N SER A 553 3.41 13.73 -8.31
CA SER A 553 2.38 13.77 -9.37
C SER A 553 1.04 13.13 -8.95
N THR A 554 1.06 12.34 -7.88
CA THR A 554 -0.12 11.70 -7.27
C THR A 554 0.08 11.68 -5.76
N ASP A 555 -1.00 11.77 -4.99
CA ASP A 555 -0.89 11.60 -3.54
C ASP A 555 -0.49 10.15 -3.22
N ARG A 556 0.33 9.98 -2.18
CA ARG A 556 0.65 8.70 -1.55
C ARG A 556 -0.38 8.40 -0.47
N LEU A 557 -0.72 7.14 -0.28
CA LEU A 557 -1.59 6.70 0.81
C LEU A 557 -0.77 6.55 2.09
N VAL A 558 -1.02 7.44 3.07
CA VAL A 558 -0.38 7.40 4.39
C VAL A 558 -1.42 7.02 5.43
N ILE A 559 -1.13 6.02 6.24
CA ILE A 559 -1.96 5.60 7.37
C ILE A 559 -1.21 5.85 8.66
N PHE A 560 -1.76 6.68 9.54
CA PHE A 560 -1.28 6.85 10.91
C PHE A 560 -2.12 5.96 11.82
N PHE A 561 -1.52 5.28 12.80
CA PHE A 561 -2.27 4.50 13.77
C PHE A 561 -1.63 4.53 15.16
N VAL A 562 -2.44 4.35 16.22
CA VAL A 562 -1.92 4.12 17.57
C VAL A 562 -1.83 2.61 17.83
N PRO A 563 -0.65 2.06 18.17
CA PRO A 563 -0.52 0.65 18.48
C PRO A 563 -1.09 0.31 19.87
N ALA A 564 -1.76 -0.84 19.98
CA ALA A 564 -2.31 -1.33 21.25
C ALA A 564 -1.22 -1.85 22.22
N HIS A 565 -0.03 -2.19 21.70
CA HIS A 565 1.12 -2.69 22.45
C HIS A 565 2.39 -1.92 22.07
N GLY A 566 3.19 -1.53 23.06
CA GLY A 566 4.32 -0.60 22.89
C GLY A 566 5.67 -1.23 22.54
N ASP A 567 5.76 -2.55 22.35
CA ASP A 567 7.02 -3.18 21.93
C ASP A 567 7.23 -3.09 20.41
N ARG A 568 8.45 -2.76 19.98
CA ARG A 568 8.76 -2.49 18.56
C ARG A 568 8.43 -3.65 17.62
N THR A 569 8.54 -4.90 18.08
CA THR A 569 8.27 -6.08 17.25
C THR A 569 6.77 -6.18 16.96
N SER A 570 5.92 -6.03 17.98
CA SER A 570 4.47 -6.00 17.82
C SER A 570 4.03 -4.86 16.89
N VAL A 571 4.65 -3.69 16.98
CA VAL A 571 4.32 -2.54 16.11
C VAL A 571 4.63 -2.83 14.63
N HIS A 572 5.77 -3.47 14.33
CA HIS A 572 6.11 -3.86 12.96
C HIS A 572 5.19 -4.94 12.40
N ASP A 573 4.80 -5.93 13.21
CA ASP A 573 3.84 -6.96 12.81
C ASP A 573 2.45 -6.34 12.53
N THR A 574 2.01 -5.37 13.36
CA THR A 574 0.78 -4.62 13.12
C THR A 574 0.86 -3.77 11.85
N ILE A 575 1.98 -3.09 11.57
CA ILE A 575 2.20 -2.35 10.31
C ILE A 575 2.04 -3.26 9.09
N ALA A 576 2.70 -4.42 9.11
CA ALA A 576 2.62 -5.39 8.01
C ALA A 576 1.19 -5.91 7.82
N ALA A 577 0.48 -6.18 8.92
CA ALA A 577 -0.91 -6.62 8.90
C ALA A 577 -1.87 -5.53 8.38
N ILE A 578 -1.67 -4.25 8.73
CA ILE A 578 -2.41 -3.12 8.15
C ILE A 578 -2.18 -3.04 6.64
N LYS A 579 -0.91 -3.06 6.18
CA LYS A 579 -0.59 -3.02 4.75
C LYS A 579 -1.26 -4.16 3.99
N ALA A 580 -1.11 -5.39 4.49
CA ALA A 580 -1.71 -6.59 3.89
C ALA A 580 -3.24 -6.49 3.82
N ARG A 581 -3.89 -6.08 4.92
CA ARG A 581 -5.34 -5.99 5.01
C ARG A 581 -5.92 -4.91 4.09
N VAL A 582 -5.28 -3.75 4.03
CA VAL A 582 -5.70 -2.66 3.14
C VAL A 582 -5.51 -3.06 1.67
N ALA A 583 -4.40 -3.72 1.34
CA ALA A 583 -4.15 -4.22 -0.01
C ALA A 583 -5.14 -5.32 -0.44
N GLU A 584 -5.43 -6.29 0.43
CA GLU A 584 -6.41 -7.35 0.19
C GLU A 584 -7.81 -6.77 -0.06
N THR A 585 -8.19 -5.74 0.71
CA THR A 585 -9.57 -5.23 0.72
C THR A 585 -9.80 -4.13 -0.32
N LEU A 586 -8.82 -3.23 -0.54
CA LEU A 586 -8.97 -2.08 -1.43
C LEU A 586 -8.22 -2.22 -2.76
N GLY A 587 -7.33 -3.22 -2.89
CA GLY A 587 -6.45 -3.39 -4.04
C GLY A 587 -5.33 -2.34 -4.10
N LEU A 588 -5.03 -1.70 -2.97
CA LEU A 588 -4.08 -0.58 -2.87
C LEU A 588 -3.13 -0.82 -1.71
N GLN A 589 -1.84 -0.69 -1.98
CA GLN A 589 -0.82 -0.79 -0.93
C GLN A 589 -0.62 0.57 -0.27
N PRO A 590 -0.80 0.71 1.06
CA PRO A 590 -0.41 1.93 1.75
C PRO A 590 1.08 2.19 1.61
N ASP A 591 1.45 3.37 1.11
CA ASP A 591 2.84 3.80 0.94
C ASP A 591 3.52 3.90 2.30
N LEU A 592 2.88 4.57 3.26
CA LEU A 592 3.39 4.73 4.62
C LEU A 592 2.35 4.24 5.63
N VAL A 593 2.79 3.46 6.62
CA VAL A 593 1.98 3.13 7.79
C VAL A 593 2.80 3.48 9.02
N ILE A 594 2.37 4.54 9.70
CA ILE A 594 3.16 5.25 10.72
C ILE A 594 2.50 5.04 12.09
N PRO A 595 3.20 4.41 13.05
CA PRO A 595 2.74 4.35 14.42
C PRO A 595 2.90 5.73 15.09
N VAL A 596 1.89 6.15 15.85
CA VAL A 596 1.85 7.42 16.58
C VAL A 596 1.52 7.11 18.04
N GLU A 597 2.17 7.81 18.97
CA GLU A 597 1.82 7.72 20.39
C GLU A 597 0.42 8.27 20.64
N ARG A 598 -0.32 7.68 21.58
CA ARG A 598 -1.73 8.04 21.84
C ARG A 598 -1.92 9.53 22.13
N ASP A 599 -1.05 10.11 22.96
CA ASP A 599 -1.11 11.52 23.36
C ASP A 599 -0.74 12.48 22.22
N ASP A 600 -0.06 11.98 21.18
CA ASP A 600 0.36 12.74 20.00
C ASP A 600 -0.62 12.62 18.82
N PHE A 601 -1.65 11.77 18.91
CA PHE A 601 -2.65 11.59 17.86
C PHE A 601 -3.74 12.69 17.95
N PRO A 602 -3.79 13.67 17.03
CA PRO A 602 -4.57 14.87 17.23
C PRO A 602 -6.06 14.66 16.88
N LYS A 603 -6.93 14.77 17.89
CA LYS A 603 -8.40 14.77 17.75
C LYS A 603 -9.02 16.11 18.17
N THR A 604 -10.18 16.47 17.64
CA THR A 604 -10.99 17.61 18.13
C THR A 604 -11.66 17.25 19.46
N GLY A 605 -12.23 18.24 20.16
CA GLY A 605 -13.02 17.98 21.38
C GLY A 605 -14.26 17.10 21.14
N SER A 606 -14.72 17.00 19.89
CA SER A 606 -15.81 16.11 19.46
C SER A 606 -15.34 14.72 19.01
N GLY A 607 -14.06 14.37 19.18
CA GLY A 607 -13.49 13.08 18.78
C GLY A 607 -13.03 12.97 17.32
N LYS A 608 -13.17 14.03 16.50
CA LYS A 608 -12.82 14.00 15.07
C LYS A 608 -11.31 14.06 14.84
N ILE A 609 -10.80 13.23 13.94
CA ILE A 609 -9.38 13.14 13.58
C ILE A 609 -8.92 14.41 12.83
N GLN A 610 -7.78 15.00 13.24
CA GLN A 610 -7.17 16.17 12.59
C GLN A 610 -6.07 15.75 11.59
N ARG A 611 -6.44 15.16 10.45
CA ARG A 611 -5.52 14.63 9.40
C ARG A 611 -4.46 15.62 8.93
N ALA A 612 -4.85 16.88 8.72
CA ALA A 612 -3.91 17.92 8.29
C ALA A 612 -2.80 18.19 9.31
N ARG A 613 -3.06 18.00 10.62
CA ARG A 613 -2.03 18.14 11.65
C ARG A 613 -1.04 16.96 11.61
N LEU A 614 -1.52 15.75 11.38
CA LEU A 614 -0.67 14.57 11.17
C LEU A 614 0.22 14.73 9.93
N LEU A 615 -0.33 15.25 8.84
CA LEU A 615 0.45 15.56 7.63
C LEU A 615 1.48 16.68 7.87
N ALA A 616 1.13 17.74 8.60
CA ALA A 616 2.09 18.79 8.96
C ALA A 616 3.22 18.26 9.86
N ASP A 617 2.89 17.43 10.87
CA ASP A 617 3.88 16.77 11.72
C ASP A 617 4.79 15.82 10.89
N LEU A 618 4.24 15.17 9.85
CA LEU A 618 4.99 14.36 8.88
C LEU A 618 5.95 15.23 8.04
N ASP A 619 5.48 16.36 7.49
CA ASP A 619 6.30 17.30 6.71
C ASP A 619 7.41 17.95 7.55
N GLU A 620 7.16 18.19 8.84
CA GLU A 620 8.13 18.67 9.82
C GLU A 620 9.15 17.58 10.24
N GLY A 621 8.99 16.34 9.75
CA GLY A 621 9.90 15.23 9.98
C GLY A 621 9.75 14.53 11.32
N LYS A 622 8.65 14.77 12.06
CA LYS A 622 8.39 14.17 13.39
C LYS A 622 8.40 12.64 13.35
N TYR A 623 8.01 12.05 12.22
CA TYR A 623 7.90 10.60 12.02
C TYR A 623 9.03 10.00 11.19
N ALA A 624 10.15 10.71 10.98
CA ALA A 624 11.22 10.30 10.06
C ALA A 624 11.70 8.85 10.27
N ALA A 625 11.74 8.37 11.51
CA ALA A 625 12.15 7.00 11.86
C ALA A 625 11.23 5.90 11.29
N TRP A 626 9.99 6.23 10.90
CA TRP A 626 8.98 5.33 10.36
C TRP A 626 8.62 5.65 8.90
N CYS A 627 9.04 6.81 8.39
CA CYS A 627 8.86 7.22 6.99
C CYS A 627 9.90 6.59 6.05
N ASP A 628 10.93 6.00 6.62
CA ASP A 628 11.93 5.23 5.90
C ASP A 628 11.43 3.79 5.74
N GLU A 629 10.41 3.58 4.90
CA GLU A 629 10.50 2.40 4.04
C GLU A 629 11.63 2.69 3.06
N PRO A 630 12.67 1.84 2.98
CA PRO A 630 13.68 2.03 1.96
C PRO A 630 12.97 1.93 0.61
N ASP A 631 12.80 3.06 -0.08
CA ASP A 631 12.50 3.11 -1.52
C ASP A 631 13.38 2.04 -2.15
N SER A 632 12.84 0.88 -2.52
CA SER A 632 13.68 -0.20 -3.04
C SER A 632 14.08 0.22 -4.45
N PRO A 633 15.37 0.58 -4.69
CA PRO A 633 15.86 0.71 -6.02
C PRO A 633 16.05 -0.72 -6.46
N TRP A 634 15.02 -1.29 -7.09
CA TRP A 634 15.07 -2.61 -7.72
C TRP A 634 16.06 -2.65 -8.91
N TYR A 635 16.97 -1.67 -8.98
CA TYR A 635 18.04 -1.50 -9.91
C TYR A 635 19.34 -1.97 -9.27
N PHE A 636 20.03 -2.89 -9.93
CA PHE A 636 21.30 -3.41 -9.47
C PHE A 636 22.33 -3.36 -10.57
N GLU A 637 23.59 -3.19 -10.18
CA GLU A 637 24.73 -3.34 -11.07
C GLU A 637 25.64 -4.46 -10.61
N ARG A 638 26.32 -5.09 -11.57
CA ARG A 638 27.34 -6.10 -11.30
C ARG A 638 28.67 -5.44 -10.93
N THR A 639 29.26 -5.92 -9.85
CA THR A 639 30.61 -5.57 -9.38
C THR A 639 31.44 -6.84 -9.22
N TRP A 640 32.77 -6.71 -9.19
CA TRP A 640 33.69 -7.81 -8.94
C TRP A 640 34.40 -7.60 -7.61
N ILE A 641 34.39 -8.60 -6.74
CA ILE A 641 35.05 -8.56 -5.43
C ILE A 641 36.14 -9.61 -5.34
N ASP A 642 37.16 -9.35 -4.52
CA ASP A 642 38.17 -10.37 -4.19
C ASP A 642 37.54 -11.51 -3.38
N LEU A 643 37.79 -12.74 -3.82
CA LEU A 643 37.29 -13.96 -3.23
C LEU A 643 38.46 -14.76 -2.64
N PRO A 644 38.58 -14.87 -1.29
CA PRO A 644 39.66 -15.62 -0.66
C PRO A 644 39.60 -17.10 -1.05
N ALA A 645 40.78 -17.72 -1.20
CA ALA A 645 40.91 -19.12 -1.59
C ALA A 645 40.97 -20.03 -0.34
N GLU A 646 39.88 -20.72 -0.01
CA GLU A 646 39.89 -21.81 0.96
C GLU A 646 40.36 -23.10 0.29
N ARG A 647 41.65 -23.42 0.43
CA ARG A 647 42.29 -24.54 -0.27
C ARG A 647 42.14 -25.84 0.52
N GLY A 648 41.44 -26.80 -0.08
CA GLY A 648 41.38 -28.20 0.34
C GLY A 648 42.35 -29.09 -0.44
N ALA A 649 42.14 -30.40 -0.33
CA ALA A 649 42.85 -31.37 -1.15
C ALA A 649 42.35 -31.32 -2.60
N LEU A 650 43.25 -31.62 -3.55
CA LEU A 650 42.88 -31.75 -4.95
C LEU A 650 41.98 -32.97 -5.19
N PRO A 651 41.06 -32.91 -6.17
CA PRO A 651 40.28 -34.06 -6.59
C PRO A 651 41.19 -35.22 -7.02
N PRO A 652 40.85 -36.49 -6.69
CA PRO A 652 41.67 -37.64 -7.06
C PRO A 652 41.81 -37.78 -8.59
N GLY A 653 42.86 -38.47 -9.05
CA GLY A 653 43.06 -38.74 -10.47
C GLY A 653 42.25 -39.95 -10.98
N PRO A 654 42.13 -40.10 -12.32
CA PRO A 654 42.66 -39.21 -13.34
C PRO A 654 41.78 -37.97 -13.58
N TRP A 655 42.38 -36.88 -14.07
CA TRP A 655 41.66 -35.69 -14.55
C TRP A 655 41.51 -35.73 -16.07
N LEU A 656 40.30 -35.47 -16.56
CA LEU A 656 40.05 -35.35 -18.00
C LEU A 656 40.28 -33.90 -18.44
N VAL A 657 41.22 -33.67 -19.35
CA VAL A 657 41.61 -32.32 -19.76
C VAL A 657 41.51 -32.12 -21.27
N SER A 658 41.29 -30.88 -21.69
CA SER A 658 41.42 -30.51 -23.12
C SER A 658 42.89 -30.62 -23.55
N GLU A 659 43.15 -31.07 -24.78
CA GLU A 659 44.52 -31.30 -25.29
C GLU A 659 45.44 -30.08 -25.07
N ALA A 660 44.93 -28.88 -25.33
CA ALA A 660 45.66 -27.62 -25.17
C ALA A 660 46.12 -27.33 -23.72
N LEU A 661 45.52 -27.97 -22.71
CA LEU A 661 45.88 -27.78 -21.30
C LEU A 661 46.86 -28.85 -20.78
N ARG A 662 47.08 -29.92 -21.55
CA ARG A 662 47.79 -31.12 -21.08
C ARG A 662 49.21 -30.81 -20.63
N ASP A 663 49.99 -30.18 -21.51
CA ASP A 663 51.42 -29.92 -21.26
C ASP A 663 51.60 -28.87 -20.15
N GLU A 664 50.74 -27.84 -20.11
CA GLU A 664 50.76 -26.78 -19.09
C GLU A 664 50.43 -27.34 -17.69
N LEU A 665 49.42 -28.21 -17.57
CA LEU A 665 49.02 -28.81 -16.29
C LEU A 665 49.99 -29.90 -15.83
N ALA A 666 50.55 -30.69 -16.75
CA ALA A 666 51.55 -31.72 -16.42
C ALA A 666 52.84 -31.12 -15.83
N ALA A 667 53.13 -29.85 -16.11
CA ALA A 667 54.26 -29.13 -15.54
C ALA A 667 54.06 -28.68 -14.08
N VAL A 668 52.83 -28.75 -13.53
CA VAL A 668 52.52 -28.29 -12.17
C VAL A 668 52.70 -29.43 -11.15
N PRO A 669 53.54 -29.27 -10.11
CA PRO A 669 53.73 -30.30 -9.09
C PRO A 669 52.44 -30.66 -8.33
N GLY A 670 52.20 -31.96 -8.14
CA GLY A 670 51.06 -32.47 -7.36
C GLY A 670 49.76 -32.66 -8.15
N VAL A 671 49.75 -32.34 -9.45
CA VAL A 671 48.62 -32.66 -10.33
C VAL A 671 48.52 -34.18 -10.55
N PRO A 672 47.34 -34.81 -10.41
CA PRO A 672 47.13 -36.22 -10.67
C PRO A 672 47.33 -36.61 -12.15
N GLU A 673 47.19 -37.91 -12.48
CA GLU A 673 47.28 -38.39 -13.86
C GLU A 673 46.31 -37.63 -14.79
N LEU A 674 46.81 -37.12 -15.91
CA LEU A 674 46.04 -36.37 -16.90
C LEU A 674 45.70 -37.24 -18.10
N VAL A 675 44.42 -37.30 -18.44
CA VAL A 675 43.91 -38.01 -19.62
C VAL A 675 43.29 -36.99 -20.56
N VAL A 676 43.80 -36.97 -21.79
CA VAL A 676 43.28 -36.07 -22.83
C VAL A 676 41.90 -36.54 -23.26
N ARG A 677 40.93 -35.61 -23.26
CA ARG A 677 39.61 -35.86 -23.84
C ARG A 677 39.71 -35.86 -25.37
N PRO A 678 39.29 -36.94 -26.07
CA PRO A 678 39.24 -36.95 -27.53
C PRO A 678 38.29 -35.87 -28.07
N ALA A 679 38.72 -35.17 -29.11
CA ALA A 679 37.89 -34.17 -29.79
C ALA A 679 36.65 -34.82 -30.41
N GLY A 680 35.46 -34.22 -30.23
CA GLY A 680 34.22 -34.65 -30.90
C GLY A 680 33.23 -35.51 -30.09
N GLY A 681 33.25 -35.45 -28.75
CA GLY A 681 32.16 -36.01 -27.92
C GLY A 681 32.20 -37.54 -27.72
N ALA A 682 33.35 -38.17 -27.91
CA ALA A 682 33.49 -39.57 -27.52
C ALA A 682 33.53 -39.68 -25.98
N ARG A 683 32.68 -40.58 -25.42
CA ARG A 683 32.64 -40.87 -23.98
C ARG A 683 34.07 -41.20 -23.48
N PRO A 684 34.57 -40.53 -22.44
CA PRO A 684 35.84 -40.89 -21.83
C PRO A 684 35.73 -42.30 -21.24
N ALA A 685 36.78 -43.10 -21.40
CA ALA A 685 36.82 -44.47 -20.89
C ALA A 685 37.33 -44.47 -19.44
N GLY A 686 36.43 -44.61 -18.46
CA GLY A 686 36.76 -44.81 -17.04
C GLY A 686 36.33 -43.67 -16.09
N PRO A 687 36.39 -43.89 -14.77
CA PRO A 687 36.06 -42.88 -13.77
C PRO A 687 37.10 -41.75 -13.76
N ALA A 688 36.63 -40.50 -13.66
CA ALA A 688 37.45 -39.31 -13.58
C ALA A 688 37.16 -38.56 -12.28
N GLY A 689 38.19 -38.02 -11.62
CA GLY A 689 37.97 -37.21 -10.42
C GLY A 689 37.68 -35.73 -10.69
N ALA A 690 38.03 -35.22 -11.87
CA ALA A 690 37.65 -33.89 -12.34
C ALA A 690 37.72 -33.79 -13.87
N VAL A 691 36.97 -32.85 -14.45
CA VAL A 691 37.04 -32.48 -15.87
C VAL A 691 37.42 -31.02 -16.01
N VAL A 692 38.48 -30.72 -16.76
CA VAL A 692 38.94 -29.37 -17.07
C VAL A 692 38.86 -29.11 -18.56
N HIS A 693 37.95 -28.23 -18.95
CA HIS A 693 37.67 -27.97 -20.36
C HIS A 693 38.03 -26.54 -20.75
N LEU A 694 38.94 -26.37 -21.71
CA LEU A 694 39.25 -25.07 -22.29
C LEU A 694 38.18 -24.75 -23.36
N ALA A 695 37.30 -23.79 -23.06
CA ALA A 695 36.24 -23.38 -23.97
C ALA A 695 36.78 -22.32 -24.94
N GLN A 696 36.97 -22.72 -26.20
CA GLN A 696 37.48 -21.88 -27.28
C GLN A 696 36.81 -22.24 -28.60
N GLY A 697 36.62 -21.25 -29.46
CA GLY A 697 35.98 -21.46 -30.76
C GLY A 697 35.82 -20.15 -31.53
N PRO A 698 35.36 -20.22 -32.79
CA PRO A 698 35.29 -19.05 -33.66
C PRO A 698 34.08 -18.14 -33.36
N ASP A 699 33.05 -18.66 -32.69
CA ASP A 699 31.82 -17.93 -32.39
C ASP A 699 31.13 -18.44 -31.12
N ALA A 700 30.20 -17.64 -30.60
CA ALA A 700 29.52 -17.91 -29.33
C ALA A 700 28.62 -19.15 -29.35
N GLU A 701 27.99 -19.44 -30.51
CA GLU A 701 27.11 -20.60 -30.64
C GLU A 701 27.93 -21.89 -30.56
N GLY A 702 29.03 -21.98 -31.32
CA GLY A 702 29.90 -23.14 -31.36
C GLY A 702 30.51 -23.47 -30.00
N VAL A 703 31.03 -22.46 -29.30
CA VAL A 703 31.59 -22.62 -27.95
C VAL A 703 30.53 -23.10 -26.96
N THR A 704 29.37 -22.47 -26.95
CA THR A 704 28.28 -22.82 -26.03
C THR A 704 27.73 -24.23 -26.30
N LEU A 705 27.57 -24.61 -27.58
CA LEU A 705 27.13 -25.95 -27.95
C LEU A 705 28.16 -27.03 -27.62
N ASP A 706 29.47 -26.71 -27.63
CA ASP A 706 30.48 -27.67 -27.19
C ASP A 706 30.39 -27.95 -25.68
N VAL A 707 30.23 -26.88 -24.89
CA VAL A 707 30.04 -27.00 -23.44
C VAL A 707 28.72 -27.69 -23.10
N LEU A 708 27.63 -27.42 -23.83
CA LEU A 708 26.36 -28.13 -23.67
C LEU A 708 26.51 -29.64 -23.86
N ARG A 709 27.16 -30.06 -24.96
CA ARG A 709 27.41 -31.47 -25.23
C ARG A 709 28.24 -32.10 -24.12
N LEU A 710 29.28 -31.39 -23.65
CA LEU A 710 30.10 -31.85 -22.54
C LEU A 710 29.27 -32.05 -21.26
N LEU A 711 28.44 -31.10 -20.87
CA LEU A 711 27.55 -31.20 -19.71
C LEU A 711 26.62 -32.42 -19.82
N GLN A 712 26.03 -32.63 -21.01
CA GLN A 712 25.15 -33.77 -21.29
C GLN A 712 25.91 -35.11 -21.20
N ASP A 713 27.09 -35.19 -21.80
CA ASP A 713 27.94 -36.38 -21.77
C ASP A 713 28.34 -36.73 -20.33
N LEU A 714 28.76 -35.75 -19.52
CA LEU A 714 29.18 -35.94 -18.14
C LEU A 714 28.03 -36.34 -17.22
N SER A 715 26.82 -35.80 -17.45
CA SER A 715 25.63 -36.15 -16.66
C SER A 715 25.24 -37.64 -16.79
N ALA A 716 25.69 -38.29 -17.86
CA ALA A 716 25.47 -39.71 -18.11
C ALA A 716 26.59 -40.62 -17.56
N HIS A 717 27.56 -40.08 -16.80
CA HIS A 717 28.58 -40.85 -16.08
C HIS A 717 28.14 -41.18 -14.66
N ASP A 718 28.55 -42.33 -14.13
CA ASP A 718 28.27 -42.77 -12.76
C ASP A 718 29.56 -43.23 -12.06
N PRO A 719 30.07 -42.49 -11.05
CA PRO A 719 29.59 -41.18 -10.60
C PRO A 719 29.95 -40.07 -11.60
N ALA A 720 29.11 -39.04 -11.69
CA ALA A 720 29.37 -37.86 -12.54
C ALA A 720 30.52 -37.02 -11.94
N PRO A 721 31.54 -36.61 -12.73
CA PRO A 721 32.65 -35.82 -12.22
C PRO A 721 32.32 -34.31 -12.13
N PRO A 722 33.02 -33.54 -11.27
CA PRO A 722 32.94 -32.09 -11.29
C PRO A 722 33.56 -31.52 -12.58
N LEU A 723 32.99 -30.41 -13.07
CA LEU A 723 33.42 -29.74 -14.30
C LEU A 723 33.93 -28.31 -14.01
N LEU A 724 35.15 -28.03 -14.45
CA LEU A 724 35.73 -26.70 -14.53
C LEU A 724 35.88 -26.28 -16.01
N VAL A 725 35.11 -25.28 -16.43
CA VAL A 725 35.22 -24.67 -17.76
C VAL A 725 36.16 -23.47 -17.68
N VAL A 726 37.24 -23.50 -18.45
CA VAL A 726 38.28 -22.47 -18.48
C VAL A 726 38.06 -21.59 -19.70
N THR A 727 37.99 -20.27 -19.52
CA THR A 727 37.94 -19.28 -20.59
C THR A 727 39.15 -18.36 -20.52
N SER A 728 39.47 -17.71 -21.65
CA SER A 728 40.46 -16.64 -21.70
C SER A 728 39.82 -15.37 -22.25
N GLY A 729 39.56 -14.40 -21.37
CA GLY A 729 38.87 -13.16 -21.74
C GLY A 729 37.35 -13.32 -21.86
N GLY A 730 36.74 -14.36 -21.31
CA GLY A 730 35.29 -14.56 -21.34
C GLY A 730 34.51 -13.69 -20.36
N LEU A 731 35.18 -13.00 -19.43
CA LEU A 731 34.56 -12.14 -18.42
C LEU A 731 35.26 -10.77 -18.37
N TRP A 732 34.50 -9.69 -18.33
CA TRP A 732 35.05 -8.34 -18.11
C TRP A 732 35.03 -8.02 -16.62
N THR A 733 36.21 -7.80 -16.02
CA THR A 733 36.35 -7.51 -14.58
C THR A 733 36.75 -6.08 -14.27
N ALA A 734 37.58 -5.48 -15.11
CA ALA A 734 38.08 -4.11 -14.94
C ALA A 734 38.52 -3.50 -16.29
N ALA A 735 38.77 -2.19 -16.28
CA ALA A 735 39.31 -1.48 -17.43
C ALA A 735 40.67 -2.08 -17.85
N GLY A 736 40.83 -2.38 -19.14
CA GLY A 736 42.01 -3.03 -19.71
C GLY A 736 41.83 -4.52 -20.04
N ASP A 737 40.78 -5.17 -19.53
CA ASP A 737 40.39 -6.50 -19.99
C ASP A 737 39.93 -6.45 -21.46
N THR A 738 40.29 -7.48 -22.24
CA THR A 738 39.75 -7.73 -23.59
C THR A 738 38.72 -8.84 -23.50
N LEU A 739 37.51 -8.62 -24.04
CA LEU A 739 36.44 -9.60 -23.97
C LEU A 739 36.36 -10.47 -25.25
N ASP A 740 36.46 -11.78 -25.07
CA ASP A 740 36.11 -12.77 -26.10
C ASP A 740 34.60 -13.03 -26.09
N LEU A 741 33.91 -12.43 -27.06
CA LEU A 741 32.48 -12.60 -27.25
C LEU A 741 32.07 -14.06 -27.50
N ALA A 742 32.97 -14.94 -27.97
CA ALA A 742 32.66 -16.35 -28.14
C ALA A 742 32.38 -17.06 -26.80
N ALA A 743 32.92 -16.57 -25.70
CA ALA A 743 32.69 -17.12 -24.36
C ALA A 743 31.56 -16.43 -23.59
N ALA A 744 31.04 -15.28 -24.08
CA ALA A 744 30.10 -14.43 -23.33
C ALA A 744 28.74 -15.10 -23.04
N GLY A 745 28.37 -16.15 -23.76
CA GLY A 745 27.14 -16.92 -23.50
C GLY A 745 27.26 -18.00 -22.42
N LEU A 746 28.48 -18.36 -22.02
CA LEU A 746 28.74 -19.47 -21.10
C LEU A 746 28.23 -19.25 -19.66
N PRO A 747 28.31 -18.05 -19.06
CA PRO A 747 27.86 -17.86 -17.68
C PRO A 747 26.40 -18.27 -17.48
N GLY A 748 25.51 -17.87 -18.39
CA GLY A 748 24.09 -18.24 -18.34
C GLY A 748 23.84 -19.75 -18.48
N LEU A 749 24.61 -20.46 -19.31
CA LEU A 749 24.54 -21.93 -19.44
C LEU A 749 25.03 -22.62 -18.17
N LEU A 750 26.21 -22.24 -17.68
CA LEU A 750 26.86 -22.90 -16.55
C LEU A 750 26.11 -22.67 -15.25
N ARG A 751 25.60 -21.45 -15.00
CA ARG A 751 24.71 -21.16 -13.86
C ARG A 751 23.41 -21.96 -13.92
N THR A 752 22.86 -22.15 -15.11
CA THR A 752 21.67 -23.00 -15.28
C THR A 752 21.98 -24.46 -14.96
N ALA A 753 23.10 -24.99 -15.44
CA ALA A 753 23.53 -26.36 -15.14
C ALA A 753 23.83 -26.58 -13.65
N ALA A 754 24.46 -25.58 -12.99
CA ALA A 754 24.70 -25.58 -11.55
C ALA A 754 23.38 -25.55 -10.76
N ALA A 755 22.44 -24.68 -11.14
CA ALA A 755 21.12 -24.58 -10.50
C ALA A 755 20.29 -25.87 -10.66
N GLU A 756 20.43 -26.57 -11.78
CA GLU A 756 19.82 -27.89 -12.01
C GLU A 756 20.55 -29.04 -11.29
N ARG A 757 21.68 -28.76 -10.63
CA ARG A 757 22.56 -29.75 -9.98
C ARG A 757 22.92 -30.91 -10.92
N LEU A 758 23.19 -30.57 -12.19
CA LEU A 758 23.44 -31.57 -13.23
C LEU A 758 24.68 -32.43 -12.94
N LEU A 759 25.71 -31.79 -12.38
CA LEU A 759 26.96 -32.41 -11.94
C LEU A 759 27.22 -32.01 -10.47
N PRO A 760 28.11 -32.70 -9.74
CA PRO A 760 28.43 -32.35 -8.35
C PRO A 760 28.95 -30.91 -8.20
N SER A 761 29.66 -30.41 -9.20
CA SER A 761 30.11 -29.01 -9.29
C SER A 761 30.26 -28.62 -10.76
N VAL A 762 29.82 -27.41 -11.10
CA VAL A 762 29.98 -26.78 -12.41
C VAL A 762 30.49 -25.37 -12.18
N ARG A 763 31.70 -25.07 -12.64
CA ARG A 763 32.35 -23.76 -12.42
C ARG A 763 32.97 -23.21 -13.69
N GLN A 764 32.92 -21.90 -13.88
CA GLN A 764 33.70 -21.18 -14.87
C GLN A 764 34.92 -20.51 -14.21
N LEU A 765 36.09 -20.71 -14.80
CA LEU A 765 37.33 -20.00 -14.49
C LEU A 765 37.78 -19.19 -15.69
N ASP A 766 37.76 -17.86 -15.57
CA ASP A 766 38.28 -16.97 -16.59
C ASP A 766 39.71 -16.51 -16.27
N VAL A 767 40.65 -16.71 -17.19
CA VAL A 767 42.06 -16.33 -17.01
C VAL A 767 42.50 -15.41 -18.14
N ALA A 768 42.91 -14.18 -17.81
CA ALA A 768 43.34 -13.18 -18.79
C ALA A 768 44.68 -13.55 -19.45
N ASP A 769 45.68 -13.98 -18.68
CA ASP A 769 46.99 -14.39 -19.18
C ASP A 769 47.10 -15.93 -19.26
N PRO A 770 47.31 -16.52 -20.45
CA PRO A 770 47.58 -17.95 -20.59
C PRO A 770 48.71 -18.46 -19.69
N GLY A 771 49.72 -17.64 -19.37
CA GLY A 771 50.84 -18.03 -18.51
C GLY A 771 50.46 -18.38 -17.07
N ASP A 772 49.37 -17.79 -16.55
CA ASP A 772 48.88 -18.02 -15.18
C ASP A 772 47.85 -19.17 -15.10
N ARG A 773 47.42 -19.71 -16.24
CA ARG A 773 46.26 -20.59 -16.37
C ARG A 773 46.40 -21.88 -15.57
N ALA A 774 47.54 -22.56 -15.66
CA ALA A 774 47.75 -23.83 -14.97
C ALA A 774 47.68 -23.68 -13.44
N ALA A 775 48.28 -22.62 -12.89
CA ALA A 775 48.24 -22.32 -11.46
C ALA A 775 46.83 -21.93 -10.98
N ALA A 776 46.08 -21.19 -11.81
CA ALA A 776 44.69 -20.84 -11.53
C ALA A 776 43.77 -22.08 -11.51
N ILE A 777 43.90 -22.98 -12.49
CA ILE A 777 43.14 -24.25 -12.55
C ILE A 777 43.36 -25.09 -11.28
N VAL A 778 44.61 -25.26 -10.86
CA VAL A 778 44.95 -26.05 -9.67
C VAL A 778 44.40 -25.39 -8.41
N THR A 779 44.49 -24.06 -8.31
CA THR A 779 43.89 -23.31 -7.18
C THR A 779 42.38 -23.53 -7.14
N GLU A 780 41.73 -23.44 -8.29
CA GLU A 780 40.28 -23.50 -8.39
C GLU A 780 39.71 -24.88 -8.09
N LEU A 781 40.37 -25.94 -8.56
CA LEU A 781 40.00 -27.32 -8.23
C LEU A 781 40.21 -27.68 -6.75
N ALA A 782 41.07 -26.95 -6.04
CA ALA A 782 41.27 -27.11 -4.60
C ALA A 782 40.24 -26.31 -3.77
N CYS A 783 39.50 -25.37 -4.36
CA CYS A 783 38.59 -24.49 -3.63
C CYS A 783 37.19 -25.09 -3.46
N HIS A 784 36.63 -24.94 -2.24
CA HIS A 784 35.32 -25.49 -1.85
C HIS A 784 34.36 -24.40 -1.36
N ASP A 785 34.40 -23.22 -1.98
CA ASP A 785 33.67 -22.01 -1.58
C ASP A 785 32.30 -21.82 -2.25
N GLY A 786 31.86 -22.79 -3.07
CA GLY A 786 30.56 -22.75 -3.75
C GLY A 786 30.42 -21.72 -4.88
N ALA A 787 31.45 -20.95 -5.23
CA ALA A 787 31.38 -20.02 -6.36
C ALA A 787 31.14 -20.73 -7.70
N ASP A 788 30.39 -20.10 -8.59
CA ASP A 788 30.04 -20.63 -9.92
C ASP A 788 30.85 -19.98 -11.04
N LEU A 789 31.22 -18.70 -10.86
CA LEU A 789 32.05 -17.91 -11.76
C LEU A 789 33.20 -17.25 -11.01
N VAL A 790 34.40 -17.49 -11.51
CA VAL A 790 35.64 -16.95 -10.96
C VAL A 790 36.48 -16.36 -12.09
N ALA A 791 37.03 -15.18 -11.87
CA ALA A 791 38.01 -14.56 -12.76
C ALA A 791 39.36 -14.41 -12.05
N HIS A 792 40.41 -14.95 -12.65
CA HIS A 792 41.80 -14.75 -12.21
C HIS A 792 42.44 -13.62 -13.01
N ARG A 793 43.00 -12.65 -12.28
CA ARG A 793 43.74 -11.49 -12.83
C ARG A 793 45.07 -11.36 -12.06
N GLY A 794 46.11 -12.03 -12.56
CA GLY A 794 47.36 -12.25 -11.83
C GLY A 794 47.11 -13.04 -10.54
N THR A 795 47.51 -12.49 -9.40
CA THR A 795 47.31 -13.11 -8.08
C THR A 795 45.91 -12.92 -7.50
N ARG A 796 45.07 -12.08 -8.12
CA ARG A 796 43.72 -11.79 -7.64
C ARG A 796 42.72 -12.81 -8.19
N ARG A 797 41.89 -13.31 -7.28
CA ARG A 797 40.77 -14.21 -7.57
C ARG A 797 39.48 -13.44 -7.31
N LEU A 798 38.69 -13.21 -8.34
CA LEU A 798 37.52 -12.34 -8.30
C LEU A 798 36.24 -13.13 -8.55
N ALA A 799 35.15 -12.74 -7.90
CA ALA A 799 33.82 -13.27 -8.17
C ALA A 799 32.81 -12.14 -8.37
N PRO A 800 31.79 -12.35 -9.22
CA PRO A 800 30.77 -11.34 -9.46
C PRO A 800 29.82 -11.24 -8.26
N ARG A 801 29.43 -10.02 -7.92
CA ARG A 801 28.40 -9.68 -6.94
C ARG A 801 27.54 -8.55 -7.46
N LEU A 802 26.38 -8.33 -6.83
CA LEU A 802 25.48 -7.24 -7.16
C LEU A 802 25.58 -6.12 -6.13
N ARG A 803 25.44 -4.88 -6.59
CA ARG A 803 25.27 -3.70 -5.75
C ARG A 803 23.94 -3.04 -6.09
N PRO A 804 23.14 -2.65 -5.09
CA PRO A 804 22.00 -1.77 -5.33
C PRO A 804 22.47 -0.46 -5.96
N MET A 805 21.67 0.07 -6.89
CA MET A 805 21.97 1.30 -7.62
C MET A 805 20.87 2.34 -7.35
N ALA A 806 21.24 3.46 -6.74
CA ALA A 806 20.37 4.65 -6.71
C ALA A 806 20.43 5.38 -8.06
N LEU A 807 19.28 5.76 -8.62
CA LEU A 807 19.19 6.45 -9.90
C LEU A 807 19.35 7.96 -9.72
N GLY A 808 20.54 8.53 -9.94
CA GLY A 808 20.74 9.99 -9.87
C GLY A 808 19.82 10.80 -10.81
N GLU A 809 19.84 12.13 -10.67
CA GLU A 809 19.21 13.04 -11.65
C GLU A 809 19.63 12.66 -13.08
N PRO A 810 18.70 12.65 -14.06
CA PRO A 810 19.00 12.25 -15.43
C PRO A 810 20.14 13.08 -16.00
N GLY A 811 21.25 12.44 -16.36
CA GLY A 811 22.40 13.13 -16.96
C GLY A 811 22.17 13.50 -18.44
N ARG A 812 21.13 12.95 -19.07
CA ARG A 812 20.71 13.18 -20.46
C ARG A 812 19.25 12.81 -20.67
N GLU A 813 18.63 13.36 -21.72
CA GLU A 813 17.34 12.89 -22.21
C GLU A 813 17.45 11.45 -22.73
N ALA A 814 16.48 10.60 -22.36
CA ALA A 814 16.44 9.20 -22.79
C ALA A 814 16.18 9.04 -24.29
N PHE A 815 15.35 9.92 -24.87
CA PHE A 815 14.99 9.94 -26.28
C PHE A 815 14.93 11.36 -26.82
N VAL A 816 15.25 11.51 -28.10
CA VAL A 816 15.26 12.77 -28.84
C VAL A 816 13.87 13.03 -29.41
N THR A 817 13.30 14.19 -29.13
CA THR A 817 12.03 14.63 -29.73
C THR A 817 12.15 14.72 -31.26
N GLY A 818 11.25 14.06 -31.97
CA GLY A 818 11.29 13.90 -33.43
C GLY A 818 12.36 12.92 -33.93
N GLY A 819 12.99 12.16 -33.03
CA GLY A 819 14.08 11.24 -33.32
C GLY A 819 13.64 10.01 -34.14
N ARG A 820 14.61 9.38 -34.80
CA ARG A 820 14.42 8.24 -35.71
C ARG A 820 14.97 6.98 -35.09
N TYR A 821 14.11 6.01 -34.81
CA TYR A 821 14.46 4.82 -34.06
C TYR A 821 14.20 3.54 -34.85
N LEU A 822 15.16 2.63 -34.82
CA LEU A 822 14.96 1.25 -35.23
C LEU A 822 14.53 0.43 -34.02
N VAL A 823 13.36 -0.22 -34.10
CA VAL A 823 12.85 -1.13 -33.05
C VAL A 823 12.71 -2.53 -33.62
N THR A 824 13.54 -3.46 -33.14
CA THR A 824 13.47 -4.87 -33.58
C THR A 824 12.54 -5.66 -32.67
N GLY A 825 11.72 -6.54 -33.23
CA GLY A 825 10.63 -7.17 -32.49
C GLY A 825 9.45 -6.21 -32.26
N GLY A 826 9.34 -5.14 -33.06
CA GLY A 826 8.51 -3.96 -32.83
C GLY A 826 7.00 -4.17 -32.59
N LEU A 827 6.45 -5.34 -32.94
CA LEU A 827 5.04 -5.69 -32.70
C LEU A 827 4.86 -6.71 -31.55
N GLY A 828 5.93 -6.98 -30.80
CA GLY A 828 5.92 -7.85 -29.62
C GLY A 828 5.27 -7.17 -28.41
N GLY A 829 4.86 -7.96 -27.41
CA GLY A 829 4.07 -7.46 -26.26
C GLY A 829 4.73 -6.33 -25.46
N VAL A 830 6.06 -6.31 -25.32
CA VAL A 830 6.81 -5.21 -24.67
C VAL A 830 7.17 -4.10 -25.66
N ALA A 831 7.42 -4.45 -26.93
CA ALA A 831 7.86 -3.49 -27.93
C ALA A 831 6.73 -2.54 -28.37
N HIS A 832 5.49 -3.01 -28.37
CA HIS A 832 4.33 -2.20 -28.72
C HIS A 832 4.11 -1.01 -27.78
N PRO A 833 4.01 -1.15 -26.44
CA PRO A 833 3.86 0.01 -25.54
C PRO A 833 5.07 0.95 -25.57
N VAL A 834 6.28 0.44 -25.77
CA VAL A 834 7.48 1.29 -25.96
C VAL A 834 7.38 2.09 -27.26
N ALA A 835 6.95 1.48 -28.36
CA ALA A 835 6.78 2.14 -29.65
C ALA A 835 5.65 3.20 -29.59
N GLU A 836 4.54 2.87 -28.94
CA GLU A 836 3.42 3.79 -28.69
C GLU A 836 3.88 5.02 -27.92
N TYR A 837 4.63 4.83 -26.82
CA TYR A 837 5.20 5.95 -26.05
C TYR A 837 6.13 6.82 -26.89
N LEU A 838 7.05 6.22 -27.65
CA LEU A 838 7.98 6.98 -28.51
C LEU A 838 7.25 7.84 -29.55
N LEU A 839 6.18 7.31 -30.15
CA LEU A 839 5.36 8.05 -31.11
C LEU A 839 4.58 9.18 -30.42
N ALA A 840 3.87 8.87 -29.33
CA ALA A 840 2.97 9.80 -28.67
C ALA A 840 3.70 10.90 -27.88
N ALA A 841 4.71 10.54 -27.09
CA ALA A 841 5.41 11.47 -26.19
C ALA A 841 6.55 12.23 -26.87
N HIS A 842 7.23 11.60 -27.84
CA HIS A 842 8.40 12.19 -28.50
C HIS A 842 8.18 12.53 -29.98
N GLY A 843 7.03 12.18 -30.57
CA GLY A 843 6.83 12.39 -32.02
C GLY A 843 7.86 11.64 -32.87
N ALA A 844 8.35 10.49 -32.37
CA ALA A 844 9.42 9.73 -33.00
C ALA A 844 8.99 9.17 -34.37
N LYS A 845 9.98 8.80 -35.19
CA LYS A 845 9.78 8.04 -36.43
C LYS A 845 10.34 6.65 -36.26
N LEU A 846 9.52 5.63 -36.48
CA LEU A 846 9.88 4.26 -36.11
C LEU A 846 10.05 3.36 -37.33
N LEU A 847 11.21 2.70 -37.42
CA LEU A 847 11.42 1.55 -38.30
C LEU A 847 11.23 0.30 -37.46
N LEU A 848 10.09 -0.35 -37.61
CA LEU A 848 9.75 -1.59 -36.93
C LEU A 848 10.19 -2.78 -37.78
N VAL A 849 10.99 -3.66 -37.20
CA VAL A 849 11.47 -4.88 -37.86
C VAL A 849 10.94 -6.12 -37.14
N GLY A 850 10.36 -7.06 -37.88
CA GLY A 850 9.87 -8.34 -37.36
C GLY A 850 9.97 -9.46 -38.39
N ARG A 851 10.05 -10.73 -37.94
CA ARG A 851 10.29 -11.88 -38.84
C ARG A 851 9.11 -12.24 -39.76
N GLY A 852 7.89 -11.88 -39.39
CA GLY A 852 6.67 -12.26 -40.12
C GLY A 852 5.99 -11.07 -40.78
N PRO A 853 5.03 -11.30 -41.68
CA PRO A 853 4.18 -10.22 -42.18
C PRO A 853 3.32 -9.66 -41.03
N ALA A 854 2.88 -8.41 -41.20
CA ALA A 854 2.02 -7.69 -40.27
C ALA A 854 0.68 -7.30 -40.94
N ASP A 855 0.21 -8.11 -41.88
CA ASP A 855 -0.97 -7.83 -42.70
C ASP A 855 -2.25 -8.52 -42.19
N ARG A 856 -2.17 -9.34 -41.12
CA ARG A 856 -3.31 -10.08 -40.55
C ARG A 856 -3.23 -10.25 -39.04
N GLY A 857 -4.40 -10.31 -38.39
CA GLY A 857 -4.58 -10.60 -36.96
C GLY A 857 -4.05 -9.50 -36.04
N GLU A 858 -3.74 -9.85 -34.79
CA GLU A 858 -3.26 -8.93 -33.73
C GLU A 858 -2.06 -8.07 -34.16
N ARG A 859 -1.23 -8.55 -35.10
CA ARG A 859 -0.08 -7.79 -35.62
C ARG A 859 -0.47 -6.67 -36.59
N ALA A 860 -1.54 -6.84 -37.36
CA ALA A 860 -2.05 -5.80 -38.23
C ALA A 860 -2.70 -4.69 -37.39
N GLU A 861 -3.51 -5.08 -36.41
CA GLU A 861 -4.14 -4.15 -35.45
C GLU A 861 -3.07 -3.30 -34.75
N ARG A 862 -2.05 -3.92 -34.15
CA ARG A 862 -0.93 -3.20 -33.53
C ARG A 862 -0.17 -2.28 -34.48
N LEU A 863 -0.03 -2.65 -35.75
CA LEU A 863 0.66 -1.82 -36.72
C LEU A 863 -0.21 -0.63 -37.15
N ASP A 864 -1.51 -0.83 -37.31
CA ASP A 864 -2.48 0.20 -37.63
C ASP A 864 -2.59 1.22 -36.47
N ASP A 865 -2.63 0.74 -35.23
CA ASP A 865 -2.64 1.58 -34.03
C ASP A 865 -1.40 2.48 -33.96
N LEU A 866 -0.20 1.91 -34.16
CA LEU A 866 1.04 2.68 -34.18
C LEU A 866 1.08 3.64 -35.39
N GLY A 867 0.54 3.23 -36.53
CA GLY A 867 0.45 4.08 -37.74
C GLY A 867 -0.50 5.27 -37.56
N ALA A 868 -1.53 5.14 -36.72
CA ALA A 868 -2.42 6.26 -36.38
C ALA A 868 -1.74 7.31 -35.49
N LEU A 869 -0.72 6.91 -34.72
CA LEU A 869 0.01 7.79 -33.80
C LEU A 869 1.18 8.54 -34.46
N GLY A 870 1.78 8.02 -35.54
CA GLY A 870 2.89 8.71 -36.20
C GLY A 870 3.54 7.99 -37.38
N ASP A 871 4.76 8.40 -37.72
CA ASP A 871 5.49 7.93 -38.91
C ASP A 871 6.15 6.57 -38.64
N VAL A 872 5.42 5.51 -38.98
CA VAL A 872 5.85 4.11 -38.78
C VAL A 872 6.14 3.43 -40.13
N VAL A 873 7.28 2.76 -40.20
CA VAL A 873 7.69 1.90 -41.32
C VAL A 873 7.88 0.49 -40.78
N TYR A 874 7.05 -0.46 -41.21
CA TYR A 874 7.25 -1.88 -40.89
C TYR A 874 8.00 -2.61 -42.00
N ARG A 875 8.98 -3.45 -41.65
CA ARG A 875 9.66 -4.36 -42.57
C ARG A 875 9.67 -5.78 -42.00
N ALA A 876 9.09 -6.70 -42.77
CA ALA A 876 9.15 -8.13 -42.49
C ALA A 876 10.54 -8.66 -42.90
N LEU A 877 11.46 -8.77 -41.94
CA LEU A 877 12.80 -9.32 -42.15
C LEU A 877 13.37 -9.93 -40.87
N ASP A 878 14.38 -10.76 -41.03
CA ASP A 878 15.14 -11.31 -39.92
C ASP A 878 16.26 -10.36 -39.52
N VAL A 879 16.30 -9.95 -38.24
CA VAL A 879 17.36 -9.07 -37.71
C VAL A 879 18.75 -9.70 -37.85
N ALA A 880 18.83 -11.03 -37.90
CA ALA A 880 20.07 -11.77 -38.13
C ALA A 880 20.58 -11.71 -39.58
N ASP A 881 19.87 -11.06 -40.51
CA ASP A 881 20.32 -10.80 -41.89
C ASP A 881 20.87 -9.37 -42.01
N PRO A 882 22.21 -9.19 -42.00
CA PRO A 882 22.82 -7.86 -42.04
C PRO A 882 22.54 -7.11 -43.35
N ALA A 883 22.36 -7.82 -44.46
CA ALA A 883 22.12 -7.20 -45.76
C ALA A 883 20.71 -6.63 -45.84
N ALA A 884 19.70 -7.42 -45.45
CA ALA A 884 18.32 -6.98 -45.39
C ALA A 884 18.13 -5.83 -44.37
N LEU A 885 18.75 -5.95 -43.20
CA LEU A 885 18.71 -4.92 -42.16
C LEU A 885 19.29 -3.58 -42.64
N ARG A 886 20.46 -3.60 -43.28
CA ARG A 886 21.07 -2.40 -43.88
C ARG A 886 20.20 -1.79 -44.97
N ALA A 887 19.58 -2.62 -45.81
CA ALA A 887 18.69 -2.14 -46.87
C ALA A 887 17.46 -1.41 -46.28
N ALA A 888 16.81 -2.01 -45.28
CA ALA A 888 15.66 -1.41 -44.60
C ALA A 888 16.00 -0.09 -43.91
N VAL A 889 17.16 -0.03 -43.23
CA VAL A 889 17.60 1.21 -42.56
C VAL A 889 17.93 2.31 -43.57
N ARG A 890 18.63 1.99 -44.67
CA ARG A 890 18.91 2.97 -45.73
C ARG A 890 17.64 3.52 -46.37
N GLU A 891 16.64 2.67 -46.57
CA GLU A 891 15.34 3.09 -47.09
C GLU A 891 14.63 4.05 -46.13
N ALA A 892 14.60 3.72 -44.83
CA ALA A 892 13.99 4.58 -43.82
C ALA A 892 14.74 5.91 -43.65
N GLU A 893 16.08 5.89 -43.61
CA GLU A 893 16.91 7.10 -43.55
C GLU A 893 16.74 7.98 -44.79
N ALA A 894 16.61 7.37 -45.99
CA ALA A 894 16.31 8.11 -47.22
C ALA A 894 14.91 8.75 -47.18
N ARG A 895 13.90 8.05 -46.64
CA ARG A 895 12.55 8.58 -46.44
C ARG A 895 12.55 9.76 -45.46
N TRP A 896 13.34 9.68 -44.39
CA TRP A 896 13.35 10.70 -43.33
C TRP A 896 14.39 11.81 -43.50
N GLY A 897 15.30 11.66 -44.47
CA GLY A 897 16.34 12.63 -44.80
C GLY A 897 17.46 12.75 -43.75
N ALA A 898 17.61 11.77 -42.84
CA ALA A 898 18.56 11.80 -41.73
C ALA A 898 18.82 10.40 -41.16
N PRO A 899 19.99 10.18 -40.51
CA PRO A 899 20.36 8.89 -39.92
C PRO A 899 19.54 8.56 -38.67
N LEU A 900 19.66 7.31 -38.19
CA LEU A 900 19.04 6.86 -36.93
C LEU A 900 19.62 7.58 -35.70
N ASP A 901 18.72 8.02 -34.83
CA ASP A 901 19.00 8.63 -33.52
C ASP A 901 19.13 7.58 -32.41
N GLY A 902 18.65 6.35 -32.62
CA GLY A 902 18.85 5.22 -31.69
C GLY A 902 18.33 3.88 -32.21
N VAL A 903 18.75 2.80 -31.56
CA VAL A 903 18.32 1.43 -31.86
C VAL A 903 17.84 0.75 -30.58
N LEU A 904 16.63 0.20 -30.60
CA LEU A 904 16.05 -0.59 -29.52
C LEU A 904 15.91 -2.06 -29.98
N HIS A 905 16.73 -2.94 -29.40
CA HIS A 905 16.78 -4.35 -29.73
C HIS A 905 15.96 -5.20 -28.76
N LEU A 906 14.69 -5.44 -29.11
CA LEU A 906 13.73 -6.25 -28.34
C LEU A 906 13.45 -7.62 -28.96
N ALA A 907 14.15 -7.99 -30.05
CA ALA A 907 13.91 -9.26 -30.71
C ALA A 907 14.34 -10.44 -29.82
N GLY A 908 13.46 -11.43 -29.69
CA GLY A 908 13.70 -12.64 -28.92
C GLY A 908 13.06 -13.87 -29.55
N ALA A 909 13.55 -15.05 -29.17
CA ALA A 909 12.87 -16.31 -29.43
C ALA A 909 11.63 -16.41 -28.56
N ASP A 910 10.55 -17.00 -29.09
CA ASP A 910 9.33 -17.22 -28.32
C ASP A 910 9.51 -18.43 -27.40
N VAL A 911 9.49 -18.20 -26.10
CA VAL A 911 9.61 -19.24 -25.06
C VAL A 911 8.28 -19.54 -24.38
N SER A 912 7.15 -19.01 -24.86
CA SER A 912 5.84 -19.20 -24.21
C SER A 912 5.46 -20.68 -24.09
N GLY A 913 5.75 -21.50 -25.12
CA GLY A 913 5.50 -22.95 -25.11
C GLY A 913 6.46 -23.76 -24.24
N GLN A 914 7.53 -23.16 -23.72
CA GLN A 914 8.56 -23.81 -22.90
C GLN A 914 8.05 -24.17 -21.51
N TRP A 915 7.17 -23.33 -20.95
CA TRP A 915 6.52 -23.54 -19.65
C TRP A 915 5.74 -24.86 -19.59
N ALA A 916 5.10 -25.26 -20.68
CA ALA A 916 4.37 -26.52 -20.77
C ALA A 916 5.27 -27.77 -20.89
N ARG A 917 6.60 -27.60 -21.05
CA ARG A 917 7.54 -28.67 -21.40
C ARG A 917 8.89 -28.55 -20.68
N LEU A 918 8.91 -28.04 -19.45
CA LEU A 918 10.14 -27.77 -18.68
C LEU A 918 11.12 -28.97 -18.63
N GLU A 919 10.60 -30.19 -18.49
CA GLU A 919 11.43 -31.42 -18.46
C GLU A 919 12.22 -31.67 -19.75
N ARG A 920 11.76 -31.17 -20.91
CA ARG A 920 12.47 -31.28 -22.18
C ARG A 920 13.59 -30.26 -22.33
N HIS A 921 13.51 -29.17 -21.56
CA HIS A 921 14.42 -28.04 -21.63
C HIS A 921 15.45 -28.00 -20.50
N GLN A 922 15.49 -29.03 -19.63
CA GLN A 922 16.60 -29.25 -18.71
C GLN A 922 17.91 -29.41 -19.50
N VAL A 923 19.04 -28.95 -18.97
CA VAL A 923 20.34 -28.96 -19.66
C VAL A 923 20.70 -30.37 -20.15
N ALA A 924 20.39 -31.41 -19.37
CA ALA A 924 20.59 -32.82 -19.72
C ALA A 924 19.90 -33.26 -21.03
N ARG A 925 18.85 -32.56 -21.45
CA ARG A 925 17.97 -32.92 -22.57
C ARG A 925 17.78 -31.79 -23.58
N GLU A 926 18.29 -30.60 -23.29
CA GLU A 926 18.10 -29.41 -24.10
C GLU A 926 18.72 -29.60 -25.49
N SER A 927 17.98 -29.15 -26.50
CA SER A 927 18.36 -29.36 -27.89
C SER A 927 19.32 -28.27 -28.38
N PRO A 928 20.28 -28.60 -29.26
CA PRO A 928 21.07 -27.59 -29.96
C PRO A 928 20.22 -26.58 -30.76
N GLN A 929 19.03 -26.99 -31.19
CA GLN A 929 18.12 -26.12 -31.92
C GLN A 929 17.56 -24.99 -31.05
N ALA A 930 17.26 -25.26 -29.77
CA ALA A 930 16.80 -24.22 -28.85
C ALA A 930 17.85 -23.11 -28.67
N PHE A 931 19.13 -23.47 -28.59
CA PHE A 931 20.24 -22.52 -28.57
C PHE A 931 20.33 -21.71 -29.86
N ARG A 932 20.26 -22.36 -31.03
CA ARG A 932 20.24 -21.67 -32.32
C ARG A 932 19.10 -20.65 -32.42
N ASP A 933 17.91 -21.03 -32.00
CA ASP A 933 16.73 -20.17 -32.08
C ASP A 933 16.86 -18.95 -31.16
N ALA A 934 17.35 -19.15 -29.93
CA ALA A 934 17.62 -18.07 -28.98
C ALA A 934 18.76 -17.15 -29.46
N TYR A 935 19.85 -17.74 -29.98
CA TYR A 935 21.04 -17.03 -30.44
C TYR A 935 20.78 -16.24 -31.71
N ARG A 936 19.97 -16.76 -32.63
CA ARG A 936 19.66 -16.07 -33.88
C ARG A 936 19.11 -14.66 -33.62
N ALA A 937 18.19 -14.52 -32.67
CA ALA A 937 17.60 -13.21 -32.35
C ALA A 937 18.56 -12.32 -31.52
N LYS A 938 19.09 -12.82 -30.40
CA LYS A 938 19.82 -12.01 -29.41
C LYS A 938 21.32 -11.93 -29.64
N VAL A 939 21.93 -12.93 -30.27
CA VAL A 939 23.38 -12.99 -30.51
C VAL A 939 23.67 -12.52 -31.93
N THR A 940 23.23 -13.28 -32.94
CA THR A 940 23.46 -12.95 -34.35
C THR A 940 22.79 -11.62 -34.74
N GLY A 941 21.58 -11.36 -34.25
CA GLY A 941 20.89 -10.08 -34.44
C GLY A 941 21.66 -8.90 -33.85
N THR A 942 22.17 -9.01 -32.62
CA THR A 942 23.00 -7.97 -32.00
C THR A 942 24.27 -7.72 -32.79
N LEU A 943 24.94 -8.77 -33.28
CA LEU A 943 26.13 -8.63 -34.13
C LEU A 943 25.82 -7.95 -35.47
N ALA A 944 24.66 -8.23 -36.07
CA ALA A 944 24.20 -7.55 -37.29
C ALA A 944 23.91 -6.06 -37.03
N LEU A 945 23.30 -5.72 -35.90
CA LEU A 945 23.08 -4.33 -35.46
C LEU A 945 24.41 -3.63 -35.16
N ALA A 946 25.36 -4.29 -34.50
CA ALA A 946 26.70 -3.77 -34.26
C ALA A 946 27.39 -3.41 -35.58
N ALA A 947 27.35 -4.33 -36.56
CA ALA A 947 27.91 -4.13 -37.89
C ALA A 947 27.19 -3.04 -38.70
N LEU A 948 25.90 -2.77 -38.44
CA LEU A 948 25.17 -1.63 -38.98
C LEU A 948 25.62 -0.31 -38.33
N LEU A 949 25.87 -0.35 -37.03
CA LEU A 949 26.22 0.82 -36.25
C LEU A 949 27.67 1.24 -36.43
N GLU A 950 28.58 0.42 -36.98
CA GLU A 950 29.98 0.81 -37.23
C GLU A 950 30.10 2.21 -37.90
N ASP A 951 29.27 2.48 -38.92
CA ASP A 951 29.22 3.76 -39.64
C ASP A 951 28.46 4.88 -38.89
N ARG A 952 27.97 4.60 -37.68
CA ARG A 952 27.15 5.47 -36.81
C ARG A 952 27.67 5.46 -35.36
N PRO A 953 28.86 6.05 -35.09
CA PRO A 953 29.54 5.90 -33.81
C PRO A 953 28.83 6.50 -32.59
N HIS A 954 27.90 7.44 -32.81
CA HIS A 954 27.18 8.13 -31.75
C HIS A 954 25.76 7.60 -31.53
N THR A 955 25.26 6.69 -32.37
CA THR A 955 23.90 6.16 -32.25
C THR A 955 23.86 5.12 -31.12
N PRO A 956 23.08 5.35 -30.05
CA PRO A 956 22.97 4.42 -28.94
C PRO A 956 22.23 3.15 -29.30
N LEU A 957 22.71 2.04 -28.73
CA LEU A 957 22.10 0.72 -28.82
C LEU A 957 21.51 0.33 -27.46
N VAL A 958 20.19 0.11 -27.40
CA VAL A 958 19.49 -0.38 -26.21
C VAL A 958 19.17 -1.85 -26.40
N LEU A 959 19.76 -2.72 -25.59
CA LEU A 959 19.56 -4.16 -25.58
C LEU A 959 18.56 -4.53 -24.47
N PHE A 960 17.47 -5.20 -24.85
CA PHE A 960 16.56 -5.78 -23.88
C PHE A 960 17.02 -7.20 -23.54
N SER A 961 17.55 -7.36 -22.33
CA SER A 961 18.02 -8.61 -21.76
C SER A 961 17.08 -9.08 -20.64
N SER A 962 17.52 -10.08 -19.87
CA SER A 962 16.82 -10.61 -18.71
C SER A 962 17.79 -10.89 -17.57
N VAL A 963 17.32 -10.76 -16.33
CA VAL A 963 18.07 -11.13 -15.12
C VAL A 963 18.50 -12.61 -15.15
N ASN A 964 17.81 -13.49 -15.88
CA ASN A 964 18.26 -14.87 -16.09
C ASN A 964 19.62 -14.97 -16.81
N GLY A 965 20.05 -13.93 -17.55
CA GLY A 965 21.41 -13.86 -18.09
C GLY A 965 22.49 -13.71 -17.01
N GLU A 966 22.12 -13.18 -15.85
CA GLU A 966 22.97 -13.13 -14.65
C GLU A 966 22.74 -14.38 -13.80
N PHE A 967 21.51 -14.76 -13.45
CA PHE A 967 21.28 -15.84 -12.47
C PHE A 967 21.20 -17.26 -13.06
N GLY A 968 21.15 -17.41 -14.37
CA GLY A 968 20.66 -18.63 -15.00
C GLY A 968 19.16 -18.85 -14.77
N GLY A 969 18.61 -19.93 -15.30
CA GLY A 969 17.22 -20.30 -15.07
C GLY A 969 17.00 -21.77 -15.40
N SER A 970 16.56 -22.56 -14.42
CA SER A 970 16.28 -23.99 -14.61
C SER A 970 15.31 -24.19 -15.76
N SER A 971 15.64 -25.12 -16.67
CA SER A 971 14.92 -25.35 -17.92
C SER A 971 14.91 -24.18 -18.90
N PHE A 972 15.77 -23.16 -18.73
CA PHE A 972 15.90 -21.98 -19.60
C PHE A 972 17.36 -21.74 -20.03
N ALA A 973 18.14 -22.80 -20.24
CA ALA A 973 19.57 -22.70 -20.52
C ALA A 973 19.89 -21.89 -21.79
N ALA A 974 19.17 -22.16 -22.90
CA ALA A 974 19.34 -21.43 -24.16
C ALA A 974 19.00 -19.93 -24.02
N TYR A 975 17.90 -19.63 -23.32
CA TYR A 975 17.45 -18.25 -23.05
C TYR A 975 18.44 -17.50 -22.15
N SER A 976 18.85 -18.12 -21.04
CA SER A 976 19.80 -17.55 -20.09
C SER A 976 21.16 -17.30 -20.75
N SER A 977 21.63 -18.25 -21.55
CA SER A 977 22.88 -18.13 -22.30
C SER A 977 22.85 -16.98 -23.32
N ALA A 978 21.77 -16.84 -24.10
CA ALA A 978 21.63 -15.75 -25.06
C ALA A 978 21.55 -14.36 -24.41
N ASN A 979 20.91 -14.24 -23.23
CA ASN A 979 20.88 -12.98 -22.46
C ASN A 979 22.24 -12.69 -21.79
N SER A 980 22.96 -13.73 -21.34
CA SER A 980 24.33 -13.59 -20.81
C SER A 980 25.28 -13.01 -21.87
N PHE A 981 25.13 -13.46 -23.13
CA PHE A 981 25.87 -12.87 -24.25
C PHE A 981 25.60 -11.36 -24.40
N LEU A 982 24.34 -10.92 -24.25
CA LEU A 982 24.01 -9.48 -24.32
C LEU A 982 24.73 -8.67 -23.22
N HIS A 983 24.88 -9.23 -22.03
CA HIS A 983 25.60 -8.57 -20.93
C HIS A 983 27.08 -8.41 -21.28
N GLY A 984 27.72 -9.48 -21.75
CA GLY A 984 29.12 -9.44 -22.21
C GLY A 984 29.30 -8.51 -23.42
N PHE A 985 28.38 -8.56 -24.39
CA PHE A 985 28.41 -7.66 -25.54
C PHE A 985 28.33 -6.19 -25.12
N ALA A 986 27.51 -5.84 -24.12
CA ALA A 986 27.43 -4.48 -23.61
C ALA A 986 28.73 -4.02 -22.94
N ASP A 987 29.42 -4.91 -22.21
CA ASP A 987 30.77 -4.61 -21.68
C ASP A 987 31.77 -4.38 -22.82
N HIS A 988 31.81 -5.25 -23.83
CA HIS A 988 32.69 -5.09 -24.99
C HIS A 988 32.39 -3.80 -25.78
N TRP A 989 31.13 -3.56 -26.12
CA TRP A 989 30.76 -2.41 -26.94
C TRP A 989 30.92 -1.09 -26.18
N GLY A 990 30.44 -1.05 -24.93
CA GLY A 990 30.46 0.16 -24.09
C GLY A 990 31.82 0.45 -23.48
N ARG A 991 32.43 -0.54 -22.82
CA ARG A 991 33.62 -0.33 -21.98
C ARG A 991 34.93 -0.55 -22.73
N GLU A 992 34.98 -1.54 -23.62
CA GLU A 992 36.20 -1.80 -24.42
C GLU A 992 36.27 -0.89 -25.66
N ARG A 993 35.15 -0.75 -26.41
CA ARG A 993 35.11 0.07 -27.64
C ARG A 993 34.66 1.52 -27.43
N GLY A 994 34.17 1.89 -26.25
CA GLY A 994 33.73 3.26 -25.95
C GLY A 994 32.48 3.70 -26.72
N ARG A 995 31.61 2.76 -27.11
CA ARG A 995 30.44 3.01 -27.96
C ARG A 995 29.16 3.09 -27.11
N PRO A 996 28.20 3.99 -27.39
CA PRO A 996 27.01 4.13 -26.53
C PRO A 996 26.12 2.87 -26.56
N VAL A 997 25.92 2.25 -25.39
CA VAL A 997 25.05 1.08 -25.22
C VAL A 997 24.42 1.03 -23.83
N HIS A 998 23.20 0.51 -23.79
CA HIS A 998 22.48 0.19 -22.56
C HIS A 998 21.95 -1.24 -22.65
N CYS A 999 22.32 -2.11 -21.71
CA CYS A 999 21.78 -3.44 -21.58
C CYS A 999 20.89 -3.53 -20.35
N LEU A 1000 19.59 -3.61 -20.59
CA LEU A 1000 18.55 -3.59 -19.58
C LEU A 1000 18.12 -5.03 -19.31
N ALA A 1001 18.57 -5.59 -18.18
CA ALA A 1001 18.28 -6.95 -17.78
C ALA A 1001 17.02 -6.97 -16.91
N TRP A 1002 15.88 -7.27 -17.54
CA TRP A 1002 14.57 -7.24 -16.89
C TRP A 1002 14.27 -8.52 -16.10
N SER A 1003 13.61 -8.39 -14.96
CA SER A 1003 12.97 -9.48 -14.23
C SER A 1003 11.82 -10.06 -15.06
N THR A 1004 10.59 -9.56 -14.88
CA THR A 1004 9.41 -9.92 -15.64
C THR A 1004 8.49 -8.72 -15.79
N TRP A 1005 7.84 -8.61 -16.95
CA TRP A 1005 6.74 -7.66 -17.19
C TRP A 1005 5.42 -8.43 -17.07
N SER A 1006 4.50 -7.96 -16.22
CA SER A 1006 3.23 -8.61 -15.94
C SER A 1006 2.27 -8.48 -17.13
N GLY A 1007 1.47 -9.52 -17.39
CA GLY A 1007 0.43 -9.52 -18.44
C GLY A 1007 0.89 -9.45 -19.91
N LEU A 1008 2.18 -9.20 -20.16
CA LEU A 1008 2.74 -8.96 -21.50
C LEU A 1008 3.71 -10.04 -21.98
N GLY A 1009 3.73 -10.25 -23.30
CA GLY A 1009 4.76 -11.03 -23.99
C GLY A 1009 4.84 -12.51 -23.55
N MET A 1010 6.07 -13.01 -23.39
CA MET A 1010 6.37 -14.44 -23.18
C MET A 1010 5.96 -14.97 -21.79
N ASN A 1011 5.58 -14.07 -20.87
CA ASN A 1011 5.23 -14.41 -19.49
C ASN A 1011 3.73 -14.59 -19.27
N ARG A 1012 2.89 -14.38 -20.31
CA ARG A 1012 1.43 -14.57 -20.24
C ARG A 1012 1.01 -16.00 -19.88
N ALA A 1013 1.90 -16.98 -20.04
CA ALA A 1013 1.69 -18.39 -19.72
C ALA A 1013 2.58 -18.90 -18.54
N ALA A 1014 3.27 -18.00 -17.84
CA ALA A 1014 4.11 -18.36 -16.70
C ALA A 1014 3.25 -18.61 -15.45
N PRO A 1015 3.57 -19.61 -14.60
CA PRO A 1015 2.87 -19.82 -13.33
C PRO A 1015 3.05 -18.64 -12.37
N GLU A 1016 1.99 -18.25 -11.66
CA GLU A 1016 2.04 -17.22 -10.62
C GLU A 1016 3.06 -17.59 -9.51
N GLY A 1017 3.80 -16.60 -9.02
CA GLY A 1017 4.75 -16.74 -7.90
C GLY A 1017 6.11 -17.38 -8.21
N ALA A 1018 6.30 -18.04 -9.37
CA ALA A 1018 7.56 -18.76 -9.67
C ALA A 1018 8.79 -17.84 -9.81
N ALA A 1019 8.59 -16.62 -10.32
CA ALA A 1019 9.65 -15.61 -10.45
C ALA A 1019 9.91 -14.89 -9.10
N GLU A 1020 8.84 -14.57 -8.37
CA GLU A 1020 8.88 -13.85 -7.10
C GLU A 1020 9.62 -14.63 -6.01
N ALA A 1021 9.44 -15.96 -5.98
CA ALA A 1021 10.19 -16.85 -5.10
C ALA A 1021 11.72 -16.69 -5.25
N ARG A 1022 12.21 -16.35 -6.45
CA ARG A 1022 13.64 -16.10 -6.76
C ARG A 1022 14.08 -14.66 -6.49
N GLY A 1023 13.19 -13.82 -5.98
CA GLY A 1023 13.41 -12.38 -5.79
C GLY A 1023 13.26 -11.56 -7.06
N PHE A 1024 12.58 -12.08 -8.09
CA PHE A 1024 12.31 -11.36 -9.33
C PHE A 1024 10.90 -10.75 -9.27
N ARG A 1025 10.82 -9.42 -9.15
CA ARG A 1025 9.56 -8.66 -9.10
C ARG A 1025 8.88 -8.67 -10.47
N ALA A 1026 7.56 -8.84 -10.49
CA ALA A 1026 6.75 -8.55 -11.66
C ALA A 1026 6.49 -7.05 -11.77
N LEU A 1027 6.97 -6.45 -12.85
CA LEU A 1027 6.77 -5.04 -13.16
C LEU A 1027 5.54 -4.92 -14.05
N ASP A 1028 4.61 -4.03 -13.72
CA ASP A 1028 3.56 -3.69 -14.67
C ASP A 1028 4.12 -2.89 -15.88
N PRO A 1029 3.34 -2.71 -16.97
CA PRO A 1029 3.83 -2.02 -18.15
C PRO A 1029 4.28 -0.57 -17.89
N ASP A 1030 3.66 0.12 -16.93
CA ASP A 1030 3.96 1.51 -16.60
C ASP A 1030 5.22 1.60 -15.74
N GLU A 1031 5.37 0.73 -14.72
CA GLU A 1031 6.60 0.55 -13.94
C GLU A 1031 7.79 0.19 -14.86
N GLY A 1032 7.53 -0.69 -15.83
CA GLY A 1032 8.50 -1.09 -16.84
C GLY A 1032 8.94 0.08 -17.73
N LEU A 1033 8.00 0.88 -18.22
CA LEU A 1033 8.29 2.06 -19.03
C LEU A 1033 9.00 3.17 -18.23
N ALA A 1034 8.57 3.43 -17.00
CA ALA A 1034 9.22 4.38 -16.11
C ALA A 1034 10.67 3.96 -15.81
N SER A 1035 10.90 2.67 -15.53
CA SER A 1035 12.23 2.11 -15.31
C SER A 1035 13.12 2.24 -16.56
N LEU A 1036 12.55 2.03 -17.75
CA LEU A 1036 13.26 2.20 -19.02
C LEU A 1036 13.77 3.64 -19.16
N LEU A 1037 12.89 4.62 -18.96
CA LEU A 1037 13.24 6.04 -19.07
C LEU A 1037 14.30 6.46 -18.04
N ALA A 1038 14.10 6.04 -16.79
CA ALA A 1038 14.98 6.41 -15.68
C ALA A 1038 16.39 5.84 -15.83
N VAL A 1039 16.52 4.60 -16.31
CA VAL A 1039 17.82 3.96 -16.54
C VAL A 1039 18.53 4.51 -17.78
N LEU A 1040 17.81 4.79 -18.88
CA LEU A 1040 18.42 5.37 -20.09
C LEU A 1040 19.01 6.77 -19.85
N GLY A 1041 18.47 7.51 -18.88
CA GLY A 1041 19.00 8.78 -18.40
C GLY A 1041 20.34 8.66 -17.63
N GLN A 1042 20.76 7.45 -17.27
CA GLN A 1042 22.02 7.19 -16.57
C GLN A 1042 23.18 6.92 -17.55
N ASP A 1043 24.42 6.99 -17.06
CA ASP A 1043 25.62 6.57 -17.80
C ASP A 1043 26.08 5.18 -17.34
N ARG A 1044 25.24 4.16 -17.55
CA ARG A 1044 25.48 2.79 -17.11
C ARG A 1044 25.27 1.80 -18.26
N ALA A 1045 26.29 1.00 -18.55
CA ALA A 1045 26.25 0.06 -19.67
C ALA A 1045 25.30 -1.13 -19.45
N THR A 1046 25.20 -1.67 -18.23
CA THR A 1046 24.33 -2.81 -17.89
C THR A 1046 23.66 -2.59 -16.55
N VAL A 1047 22.34 -2.74 -16.49
CA VAL A 1047 21.53 -2.58 -15.28
C VAL A 1047 20.53 -3.74 -15.18
N LEU A 1048 20.45 -4.36 -14.00
CA LEU A 1048 19.43 -5.35 -13.66
C LEU A 1048 18.25 -4.64 -13.02
N ILE A 1049 17.04 -4.92 -13.49
CA ILE A 1049 15.82 -4.18 -13.13
C ILE A 1049 14.78 -5.17 -12.60
N GLY A 1050 14.16 -4.83 -11.46
CA GLY A 1050 13.08 -5.60 -10.85
C GLY A 1050 13.57 -6.72 -9.93
N LEU A 1051 14.67 -6.52 -9.21
CA LEU A 1051 15.13 -7.45 -8.16
C LEU A 1051 14.69 -6.96 -6.77
N ASP A 1052 14.27 -7.88 -5.91
CA ASP A 1052 14.04 -7.60 -4.49
C ASP A 1052 15.31 -7.88 -3.68
N GLY A 1053 16.01 -6.82 -3.27
CA GLY A 1053 17.23 -6.92 -2.45
C GLY A 1053 17.03 -7.48 -1.04
N ARG A 1054 15.78 -7.67 -0.60
CA ARG A 1054 15.41 -8.34 0.67
C ARG A 1054 15.23 -9.83 0.50
N ASN A 1055 14.99 -10.31 -0.73
CA ASN A 1055 14.87 -11.73 -1.00
C ASN A 1055 16.23 -12.42 -0.77
N GLU A 1056 16.22 -13.55 -0.06
CA GLU A 1056 17.40 -14.34 0.29
C GLU A 1056 18.29 -14.67 -0.92
N HIS A 1057 17.69 -15.05 -2.04
CA HIS A 1057 18.44 -15.44 -3.24
C HIS A 1057 19.20 -14.26 -3.84
N ILE A 1058 18.64 -13.05 -3.74
CA ILE A 1058 19.30 -11.82 -4.17
C ILE A 1058 20.34 -11.38 -3.12
N ALA A 1059 19.99 -11.41 -1.84
CA ALA A 1059 20.88 -11.04 -0.73
C ALA A 1059 22.21 -11.84 -0.75
N ARG A 1060 22.16 -13.13 -1.06
CA ARG A 1060 23.35 -14.01 -1.16
C ARG A 1060 24.35 -13.58 -2.24
N VAL A 1061 23.89 -12.91 -3.28
CA VAL A 1061 24.75 -12.45 -4.37
C VAL A 1061 25.13 -10.97 -4.25
N LEU A 1062 24.70 -10.26 -3.19
CA LEU A 1062 25.09 -8.87 -2.95
C LEU A 1062 26.56 -8.76 -2.53
N ALA A 1063 27.17 -7.62 -2.85
CA ALA A 1063 28.51 -7.29 -2.36
C ALA A 1063 28.49 -7.18 -0.81
N PRO A 1064 29.51 -7.68 -0.10
CA PRO A 1064 29.52 -7.72 1.37
C PRO A 1064 29.29 -6.38 2.06
N ASP A 1065 29.74 -5.29 1.45
CA ASP A 1065 29.57 -3.92 1.94
C ASP A 1065 28.21 -3.30 1.61
N SER A 1066 27.42 -3.98 0.78
CA SER A 1066 26.03 -3.63 0.45
C SER A 1066 25.03 -4.35 1.35
N LEU A 1067 25.51 -5.22 2.25
CA LEU A 1067 24.72 -5.96 3.22
C LEU A 1067 24.78 -5.28 4.61
N HIS A 1068 23.64 -5.14 5.26
CA HIS A 1068 23.53 -4.84 6.70
C HIS A 1068 22.78 -5.98 7.39
N ILE A 1069 22.97 -6.16 8.70
CA ILE A 1069 22.22 -7.16 9.46
C ILE A 1069 20.81 -6.60 9.67
N ALA A 1070 19.80 -7.32 9.21
CA ALA A 1070 18.39 -6.96 9.34
C ALA A 1070 17.78 -7.54 10.61
N GLU A 1071 18.18 -8.76 11.01
CA GLU A 1071 17.73 -9.40 12.26
C GLU A 1071 18.73 -10.48 12.71
N ALA A 1072 18.80 -10.71 14.01
CA ALA A 1072 19.46 -11.86 14.64
C ALA A 1072 18.41 -12.93 14.97
N ILE A 1073 18.63 -14.16 14.52
CA ILE A 1073 17.73 -15.30 14.74
C ILE A 1073 18.47 -16.35 15.57
N VAL A 1074 17.88 -16.82 16.66
CA VAL A 1074 18.43 -17.90 17.49
C VAL A 1074 17.51 -19.11 17.38
N VAL A 1075 17.95 -20.14 16.66
CA VAL A 1075 17.22 -21.41 16.55
C VAL A 1075 17.72 -22.36 17.63
N TYR A 1076 16.85 -23.05 18.35
CA TYR A 1076 17.26 -23.93 19.46
C TYR A 1076 16.37 -25.17 19.63
N THR A 1077 16.90 -26.19 20.31
CA THR A 1077 16.20 -27.45 20.65
C THR A 1077 16.03 -27.59 22.16
N GLY A 1078 15.10 -28.45 22.59
CA GLY A 1078 14.85 -28.77 24.01
C GLY A 1078 13.58 -28.12 24.60
N PRO A 1079 13.20 -28.49 25.83
CA PRO A 1079 11.94 -28.08 26.45
C PRO A 1079 11.85 -26.60 26.88
N ALA A 1080 12.93 -25.82 26.83
CA ALA A 1080 12.94 -24.42 27.24
C ALA A 1080 11.93 -23.55 26.48
N SER A 1081 11.30 -22.61 27.18
CA SER A 1081 10.33 -21.68 26.59
C SER A 1081 11.04 -20.63 25.74
N GLU A 1082 10.41 -20.20 24.65
CA GLU A 1082 10.99 -19.19 23.75
C GLU A 1082 11.20 -17.84 24.46
N ALA A 1083 10.33 -17.52 25.42
CA ALA A 1083 10.44 -16.32 26.24
C ALA A 1083 11.71 -16.31 27.11
N ASP A 1084 12.07 -17.46 27.69
CA ASP A 1084 13.27 -17.58 28.53
C ASP A 1084 14.55 -17.48 27.69
N VAL A 1085 14.57 -18.13 26.52
CA VAL A 1085 15.68 -18.03 25.56
C VAL A 1085 15.83 -16.60 25.06
N ARG A 1086 14.73 -15.95 24.67
CA ARG A 1086 14.70 -14.55 24.24
C ARG A 1086 15.22 -13.61 25.32
N ALA A 1087 14.85 -13.81 26.59
CA ALA A 1087 15.34 -13.00 27.70
C ALA A 1087 16.85 -13.15 27.92
N ALA A 1088 17.40 -14.37 27.73
CA ALA A 1088 18.82 -14.64 27.90
C ALA A 1088 19.68 -14.05 26.78
N VAL A 1089 19.21 -14.08 25.53
CA VAL A 1089 19.96 -13.56 24.37
C VAL A 1089 19.74 -12.06 24.10
N ALA A 1090 18.68 -11.45 24.66
CA ALA A 1090 18.36 -10.03 24.47
C ALA A 1090 19.49 -9.04 24.82
N PRO A 1091 20.28 -9.21 25.90
CA PRO A 1091 21.39 -8.30 26.20
C PRO A 1091 22.47 -8.29 25.11
N VAL A 1092 22.82 -9.46 24.58
CA VAL A 1092 23.80 -9.61 23.49
C VAL A 1092 23.24 -9.04 22.18
N ALA A 1093 21.95 -9.25 21.91
CA ALA A 1093 21.32 -8.69 20.72
C ALA A 1093 21.17 -7.16 20.75
N ARG A 1094 20.98 -6.55 21.93
CA ARG A 1094 20.98 -5.08 22.09
C ARG A 1094 22.32 -4.45 21.74
N GLU A 1095 23.43 -5.13 22.03
CA GLU A 1095 24.77 -4.66 21.62
C GLU A 1095 24.98 -4.71 20.11
N LEU A 1096 24.19 -5.52 19.39
CA LEU A 1096 24.22 -5.61 17.93
C LEU A 1096 23.30 -4.58 17.25
N ASP A 1097 22.44 -3.88 17.99
CA ASP A 1097 21.48 -2.89 17.47
C ASP A 1097 20.54 -3.44 16.36
N HIS A 1098 20.18 -4.72 16.46
CA HIS A 1098 19.33 -5.42 15.49
C HIS A 1098 18.18 -6.19 16.16
N PRO A 1099 17.00 -6.31 15.51
CA PRO A 1099 15.88 -7.13 15.97
C PRO A 1099 16.30 -8.57 16.29
N LEU A 1100 15.76 -9.14 17.37
CA LEU A 1100 16.07 -10.49 17.83
C LEU A 1100 14.84 -11.39 17.77
N ARG A 1101 15.00 -12.58 17.20
CA ARG A 1101 13.97 -13.61 17.16
C ARG A 1101 14.52 -14.95 17.63
N CYS A 1102 13.70 -15.72 18.35
CA CYS A 1102 14.07 -17.05 18.82
C CYS A 1102 13.09 -18.05 18.22
N LEU A 1103 13.58 -19.23 17.82
CA LEU A 1103 12.76 -20.27 17.22
C LEU A 1103 13.10 -21.62 17.82
N ARG A 1104 12.10 -22.32 18.35
CA ARG A 1104 12.29 -23.70 18.79
C ARG A 1104 12.03 -24.69 17.65
N VAL A 1105 12.96 -25.61 17.45
CA VAL A 1105 12.84 -26.72 16.48
C VAL A 1105 13.06 -28.06 17.19
N GLU A 1106 12.56 -29.15 16.60
CA GLU A 1106 12.78 -30.49 17.14
C GLU A 1106 14.21 -30.99 16.94
N ARG A 1107 14.85 -30.61 15.81
CA ARG A 1107 16.25 -30.92 15.51
C ARG A 1107 16.88 -29.77 14.74
N LEU A 1108 18.15 -29.46 15.04
CA LEU A 1108 18.93 -28.50 14.28
C LEU A 1108 19.44 -29.15 12.97
N PRO A 1109 19.23 -28.52 11.80
CA PRO A 1109 19.91 -28.90 10.58
C PRO A 1109 21.44 -28.77 10.71
N ALA A 1110 22.17 -29.69 10.10
CA ALA A 1110 23.63 -29.73 10.17
C ALA A 1110 24.31 -28.66 9.31
N ASP A 1111 23.64 -28.17 8.26
CA ASP A 1111 24.12 -27.13 7.37
C ASP A 1111 23.43 -25.78 7.61
N GLN A 1112 24.20 -24.69 7.49
CA GLN A 1112 23.70 -23.33 7.76
C GLN A 1112 22.60 -22.90 6.79
N ASP A 1113 22.62 -23.38 5.54
CA ASP A 1113 21.61 -23.03 4.53
C ASP A 1113 20.25 -23.62 4.87
N THR A 1114 20.21 -24.89 5.30
CA THR A 1114 18.97 -25.55 5.75
C THR A 1114 18.51 -24.99 7.08
N LEU A 1115 19.43 -24.63 7.99
CA LEU A 1115 19.07 -23.95 9.24
C LEU A 1115 18.39 -22.60 8.99
N LEU A 1116 18.92 -21.80 8.05
CA LEU A 1116 18.32 -20.52 7.66
C LEU A 1116 16.98 -20.72 6.95
N ALA A 1117 16.87 -21.69 6.05
CA ALA A 1117 15.61 -22.01 5.36
C ALA A 1117 14.51 -22.47 6.35
N VAL A 1118 14.87 -23.31 7.33
CA VAL A 1118 13.96 -23.73 8.41
C VAL A 1118 13.55 -22.54 9.26
N ALA A 1119 14.49 -21.66 9.59
CA ALA A 1119 14.20 -20.44 10.33
C ALA A 1119 13.19 -19.58 9.56
N VAL A 1120 13.48 -19.20 8.32
CA VAL A 1120 12.62 -18.36 7.46
C VAL A 1120 11.24 -18.98 7.24
N ALA A 1121 11.16 -20.28 6.92
CA ALA A 1121 9.89 -20.96 6.71
C ALA A 1121 9.03 -21.01 7.98
N ALA A 1122 9.64 -20.99 9.16
CA ALA A 1122 8.91 -20.90 10.42
C ALA A 1122 8.44 -19.46 10.73
N LEU A 1123 9.11 -18.44 10.19
CA LEU A 1123 8.71 -17.02 10.29
C LEU A 1123 7.53 -16.68 9.39
N GLU A 1124 7.53 -17.18 8.16
CA GLU A 1124 6.43 -16.98 7.20
C GLU A 1124 5.12 -17.69 7.61
N ARG A 1125 5.20 -18.65 8.54
CA ARG A 1125 4.06 -19.39 9.10
C ARG A 1125 3.23 -18.62 10.14
N GLY A 1126 3.54 -17.35 10.41
CA GLY A 1126 2.86 -16.49 11.38
C GLY A 1126 1.33 -16.60 11.35
N GLY A 1127 0.76 -17.45 12.21
CA GLY A 1127 -0.68 -17.60 12.44
C GLY A 1127 -1.43 -18.71 11.70
N ARG A 1128 -0.81 -19.55 10.85
CA ARG A 1128 -1.55 -20.66 10.21
C ARG A 1128 -1.69 -21.87 11.16
N ARG A 1129 -2.94 -22.25 11.44
CA ARG A 1129 -3.28 -23.42 12.28
C ARG A 1129 -2.88 -24.70 11.54
N PHE A 1130 -1.91 -25.45 12.05
CA PHE A 1130 -1.55 -26.77 11.52
C PHE A 1130 -2.77 -27.68 11.53
N VAL A 1131 -3.21 -28.12 10.35
CA VAL A 1131 -4.32 -29.07 10.18
C VAL A 1131 -3.71 -30.42 9.79
N PRO A 1132 -3.83 -31.47 10.64
CA PRO A 1132 -3.26 -32.76 10.32
C PRO A 1132 -3.96 -33.40 9.10
N PRO A 1133 -3.26 -34.19 8.28
CA PRO A 1133 -3.86 -34.97 7.20
C PRO A 1133 -5.01 -35.86 7.71
N ALA A 1134 -6.20 -35.70 7.14
CA ALA A 1134 -7.42 -36.32 7.64
C ALA A 1134 -7.66 -37.73 7.06
N THR A 1135 -7.41 -37.91 5.76
CA THR A 1135 -7.60 -39.19 5.05
C THR A 1135 -6.31 -40.02 4.98
N GLU A 1136 -6.44 -41.31 4.65
CA GLU A 1136 -5.28 -42.21 4.46
C GLU A 1136 -4.39 -41.75 3.30
N LEU A 1137 -5.00 -41.36 2.17
CA LEU A 1137 -4.30 -40.78 1.02
C LEU A 1137 -3.60 -39.45 1.36
N GLU A 1138 -4.25 -38.58 2.14
CA GLU A 1138 -3.62 -37.34 2.62
C GLU A 1138 -2.42 -37.64 3.54
N ARG A 1139 -2.49 -38.68 4.39
CA ARG A 1139 -1.36 -39.09 5.24
C ARG A 1139 -0.18 -39.62 4.43
N ASP A 1140 -0.43 -40.44 3.41
CA ASP A 1140 0.63 -40.96 2.54
C ASP A 1140 1.28 -39.86 1.70
N LEU A 1141 0.48 -38.93 1.18
CA LEU A 1141 0.99 -37.76 0.47
C LEU A 1141 1.80 -36.86 1.39
N ALA A 1142 1.31 -36.54 2.58
CA ALA A 1142 2.06 -35.75 3.57
C ALA A 1142 3.41 -36.39 3.90
N ALA A 1143 3.48 -37.71 4.08
CA ALA A 1143 4.75 -38.41 4.34
C ALA A 1143 5.74 -38.28 3.16
N LEU A 1144 5.27 -38.43 1.92
CA LEU A 1144 6.12 -38.26 0.73
C LEU A 1144 6.59 -36.81 0.55
N TRP A 1145 5.75 -35.84 0.93
CA TRP A 1145 6.11 -34.42 0.93
C TRP A 1145 7.14 -34.13 2.02
N SER A 1146 6.94 -34.63 3.23
CA SER A 1146 7.90 -34.49 4.34
C SER A 1146 9.27 -35.06 3.98
N ASP A 1147 9.33 -36.19 3.27
CA ASP A 1147 10.58 -36.79 2.81
C ASP A 1147 11.32 -35.99 1.73
N VAL A 1148 10.61 -35.14 0.98
CA VAL A 1148 11.19 -34.29 -0.08
C VAL A 1148 11.54 -32.90 0.46
N LEU A 1149 10.74 -32.39 1.39
CA LEU A 1149 10.86 -31.03 1.94
C LEU A 1149 11.68 -30.98 3.22
N GLY A 1150 11.81 -32.09 3.95
CA GLY A 1150 12.57 -32.19 5.20
C GLY A 1150 11.86 -31.59 6.41
N SER A 1151 10.54 -31.38 6.34
CA SER A 1151 9.71 -30.82 7.42
C SER A 1151 8.36 -31.54 7.50
N ASP A 1152 7.71 -31.50 8.65
CA ASP A 1152 6.33 -32.02 8.78
C ASP A 1152 5.34 -31.21 7.93
N VAL A 1153 4.45 -31.93 7.24
CA VAL A 1153 3.49 -31.36 6.28
C VAL A 1153 2.05 -31.64 6.72
N GLY A 1154 1.30 -30.57 6.93
CA GLY A 1154 -0.13 -30.56 7.19
C GLY A 1154 -0.97 -30.62 5.92
N ARG A 1155 -2.27 -30.87 6.10
CA ARG A 1155 -3.25 -31.01 5.02
C ARG A 1155 -3.32 -29.78 4.10
N ASP A 1156 -3.31 -28.60 4.70
CA ASP A 1156 -3.50 -27.33 4.01
C ASP A 1156 -2.17 -26.61 3.71
N ASP A 1157 -1.04 -27.25 4.05
CA ASP A 1157 0.27 -26.69 3.78
C ASP A 1157 0.55 -26.72 2.29
N ARG A 1158 1.02 -25.57 1.78
CA ARG A 1158 1.34 -25.40 0.37
C ARG A 1158 2.77 -25.83 0.08
N PHE A 1159 2.94 -26.57 -1.00
CA PHE A 1159 4.23 -27.16 -1.40
C PHE A 1159 5.34 -26.11 -1.51
N PHE A 1160 5.04 -24.95 -2.10
CA PHE A 1160 6.00 -23.88 -2.34
C PHE A 1160 6.28 -23.06 -1.09
N ASP A 1161 5.27 -22.81 -0.25
CA ASP A 1161 5.41 -22.17 1.07
C ASP A 1161 6.32 -22.98 2.01
N LEU A 1162 6.45 -24.29 1.79
CA LEU A 1162 7.35 -25.18 2.54
C LEU A 1162 8.76 -25.31 1.93
N GLY A 1163 9.16 -24.38 1.05
CA GLY A 1163 10.45 -24.42 0.37
C GLY A 1163 10.49 -25.41 -0.80
N GLY A 1164 9.33 -25.75 -1.37
CA GLY A 1164 9.23 -26.48 -2.62
C GLY A 1164 9.81 -25.67 -3.79
N SER A 1165 10.64 -26.29 -4.61
CA SER A 1165 11.17 -25.73 -5.85
C SER A 1165 10.67 -26.54 -7.04
N SER A 1166 10.82 -26.06 -8.28
CA SER A 1166 10.49 -26.87 -9.48
C SER A 1166 11.22 -28.21 -9.52
N LEU A 1167 12.44 -28.27 -8.96
CA LEU A 1167 13.20 -29.52 -8.82
C LEU A 1167 12.57 -30.44 -7.77
N ARG A 1168 12.25 -29.92 -6.58
CA ARG A 1168 11.58 -30.70 -5.53
C ARG A 1168 10.16 -31.13 -5.97
N ALA A 1169 9.47 -30.30 -6.74
CA ALA A 1169 8.16 -30.60 -7.31
C ALA A 1169 8.25 -31.79 -8.27
N ALA A 1170 9.22 -31.80 -9.18
CA ALA A 1170 9.45 -32.91 -10.09
C ALA A 1170 9.86 -34.20 -9.34
N GLN A 1171 10.72 -34.09 -8.32
CA GLN A 1171 11.09 -35.22 -7.45
C GLN A 1171 9.90 -35.78 -6.69
N LEU A 1172 9.09 -34.89 -6.11
CA LEU A 1172 7.89 -35.25 -5.37
C LEU A 1172 6.88 -35.95 -6.26
N VAL A 1173 6.59 -35.38 -7.44
CA VAL A 1173 5.67 -35.96 -8.42
C VAL A 1173 6.12 -37.35 -8.85
N ASN A 1174 7.43 -37.54 -9.11
CA ASN A 1174 7.97 -38.84 -9.47
C ASN A 1174 7.82 -39.87 -8.32
N ARG A 1175 8.09 -39.45 -7.08
CA ARG A 1175 7.90 -40.30 -5.89
C ARG A 1175 6.42 -40.65 -5.66
N ILE A 1176 5.51 -39.68 -5.81
CA ILE A 1176 4.06 -39.90 -5.71
C ILE A 1176 3.58 -40.88 -6.78
N ASN A 1177 3.99 -40.69 -8.04
CA ASN A 1177 3.61 -41.60 -9.13
C ASN A 1177 4.12 -43.02 -8.90
N THR A 1178 5.31 -43.16 -8.32
CA THR A 1178 5.91 -44.46 -8.01
C THR A 1178 5.24 -45.12 -6.80
N ALA A 1179 5.07 -44.39 -5.70
CA ALA A 1179 4.56 -44.93 -4.44
C ALA A 1179 3.05 -45.18 -4.46
N LEU A 1180 2.28 -44.32 -5.12
CA LEU A 1180 0.81 -44.39 -5.15
C LEU A 1180 0.26 -44.89 -6.49
N THR A 1181 1.13 -45.31 -7.42
CA THR A 1181 0.74 -45.73 -8.79
C THR A 1181 -0.13 -44.68 -9.51
N ALA A 1182 0.11 -43.40 -9.24
CA ALA A 1182 -0.65 -42.27 -9.77
C ALA A 1182 -0.14 -41.81 -11.15
N ARG A 1183 -0.92 -40.95 -11.82
CA ARG A 1183 -0.51 -40.21 -13.03
C ARG A 1183 -0.57 -38.71 -12.79
N LEU A 1184 0.26 -38.24 -11.89
CA LEU A 1184 0.42 -36.85 -11.54
C LEU A 1184 1.49 -36.21 -12.43
N SER A 1185 1.19 -35.03 -12.99
CA SER A 1185 2.17 -34.16 -13.62
C SER A 1185 2.61 -33.05 -12.65
N VAL A 1186 3.78 -32.44 -12.91
CA VAL A 1186 4.22 -31.29 -12.12
C VAL A 1186 3.22 -30.13 -12.20
N HIS A 1187 2.58 -29.95 -13.36
CA HIS A 1187 1.49 -28.98 -13.54
C HIS A 1187 0.34 -29.19 -12.55
N GLN A 1188 -0.08 -30.44 -12.33
CA GLN A 1188 -1.16 -30.74 -11.39
C GLN A 1188 -0.75 -30.48 -9.93
N LEU A 1189 0.53 -30.61 -9.59
CA LEU A 1189 1.03 -30.18 -8.29
C LEU A 1189 1.02 -28.64 -8.15
N TYR A 1190 1.23 -27.89 -9.24
CA TYR A 1190 1.09 -26.43 -9.24
C TYR A 1190 -0.37 -25.98 -9.11
N GLU A 1191 -1.30 -26.64 -9.80
CA GLU A 1191 -2.75 -26.35 -9.70
C GLU A 1191 -3.35 -26.76 -8.35
N HIS A 1192 -2.79 -27.81 -7.73
CA HIS A 1192 -3.24 -28.36 -6.46
C HIS A 1192 -2.07 -28.41 -5.46
N PRO A 1193 -1.62 -27.24 -4.98
CA PRO A 1193 -0.36 -27.12 -4.25
C PRO A 1193 -0.47 -27.52 -2.78
N THR A 1194 -1.55 -28.16 -2.32
CA THR A 1194 -1.68 -28.65 -0.93
C THR A 1194 -1.93 -30.15 -0.88
N VAL A 1195 -1.57 -30.80 0.22
CA VAL A 1195 -1.85 -32.24 0.43
C VAL A 1195 -3.35 -32.54 0.26
N GLY A 1196 -4.22 -31.70 0.84
CA GLY A 1196 -5.67 -31.86 0.75
C GLY A 1196 -6.23 -31.68 -0.67
N SER A 1197 -5.76 -30.66 -1.42
CA SER A 1197 -6.20 -30.45 -2.80
C SER A 1197 -5.67 -31.52 -3.75
N LEU A 1198 -4.43 -31.98 -3.54
CA LEU A 1198 -3.82 -33.03 -4.34
C LEU A 1198 -4.47 -34.40 -4.07
N ALA A 1199 -4.79 -34.70 -2.80
CA ALA A 1199 -5.52 -35.91 -2.42
C ALA A 1199 -6.93 -35.93 -3.03
N ALA A 1200 -7.59 -34.77 -3.14
CA ALA A 1200 -8.90 -34.68 -3.79
C ALA A 1200 -8.86 -35.06 -5.28
N VAL A 1201 -7.77 -34.71 -5.98
CA VAL A 1201 -7.55 -35.05 -7.40
C VAL A 1201 -7.15 -36.52 -7.59
N LEU A 1202 -6.44 -37.09 -6.62
CA LEU A 1202 -5.98 -38.47 -6.65
C LEU A 1202 -7.02 -39.47 -6.10
N SER A 1203 -8.11 -39.00 -5.48
CA SER A 1203 -9.13 -39.86 -4.88
C SER A 1203 -9.96 -40.61 -5.95
N PRO A 1204 -10.32 -41.90 -5.76
CA PRO A 1204 -10.94 -42.75 -6.79
C PRO A 1204 -12.38 -42.42 -7.23
N GLN A 1205 -12.93 -41.23 -6.93
CA GLN A 1205 -14.33 -40.89 -7.27
C GLN A 1205 -14.50 -40.06 -8.55
N THR A 1206 -13.45 -39.79 -9.32
CA THR A 1206 -13.56 -39.00 -10.57
C THR A 1206 -12.78 -39.58 -11.75
N GLN A 1207 -12.64 -40.91 -11.82
CA GLN A 1207 -12.26 -41.63 -13.05
C GLN A 1207 -13.46 -42.38 -13.68
N GLY A 1208 -14.66 -41.83 -13.51
CA GLY A 1208 -15.80 -42.11 -14.38
C GLY A 1208 -16.05 -40.86 -15.22
N GLU A 1209 -16.02 -41.01 -16.54
CA GLU A 1209 -16.30 -39.97 -17.55
C GLU A 1209 -15.13 -39.03 -17.93
N ARG A 1210 -14.21 -39.57 -18.74
CA ARG A 1210 -13.90 -39.06 -20.10
C ARG A 1210 -12.95 -40.05 -20.78
N GLY A 1211 -13.56 -40.90 -21.63
CA GLY A 1211 -12.85 -41.62 -22.68
C GLY A 1211 -12.68 -40.76 -23.92
#